data_AF-A0A378JH21-F1
#
_entry.id   AF-A0A378JH21-F1
#
_cell.length_a   1.000
_cell.length_b   1.000
_cell.length_c   1.000
_cell.angle_alpha   90.00
_cell.angle_beta   90.00
_cell.angle_gamma   90.00
#
_symmetry.space_group_name_H-M   'P 1'
#
loop_
_entity.id
_entity.type
_entity.pdbx_description
1 polymer ?
#
loop_
_entity_poly.entity_id
_entity_poly.type
_entity_poly.pdbx_seq_one_letter_code
_entity_poly.pdbx_strand_id
1 'polypeptide(L)'
;MPTQQAHQNLLSDLKKITTTKSFDRFFKYVSKKNYTKALLILCQKCKNDDNTRLQLIATLLNYKDRIQIHLNKKDKLGKSPIFYAVENPSIGLFNLLKDAGVDVNQQLAGNYTLLDAHRYNIKQKILSNLELTYKQQRDRIDKLFNDLPSKESFQRDRDNAQYDLQRLEFILQTINHISHYYDLAAGKRILVTFNADEFEIKVISDVTLEQARNNLERISITIRNLSGEFRERYKKLFGPAPFTWHTFEQLGGLVRIKNNERYILLPMQLQLSNLQQSFPDVFLRLYDECRDLEEVVEDAVPSIVSMDLPILHDFFELILNSQNRLQDIPIPPISLIAIKAFTSHIGDTLTLYNLLNLFNYSEHEESKLYEKNQLTYEQTFLINPLSENNKSYQQRFDLSKKSGQHAALRRLQAIGELCTGKKLSREITDLDDTIDWGAFVTVRDGLCHPDERDNKYKIDLLLSDISRLERIVGDEFSEFWKKIPQLLKMRESQIGKYEHDSQKRWLQILQRYTSKISSHANDEPEEAQAVTRRVSEVDEKLFIDALIEKMAPKEIIDECRNIFAGIAPIPNKKIQGEIFRYLPPRSDNKERYKKLTAIFPKTDAVQTTEKERNLKRQALEAEAKKRELEKESRFIFFPTLRELAKLFKQDPITEHLLNPLKRISLAIEALENIEEFLLEEGYLIKGHPYQTLKDWDRYHTLKGRKQLAHQLELNRQLNDAIEYNAGHLLQHLDRIKHFSEAQFCSYLNEDYEAIRTLRNYIEHGDPLRDTVGYDVICYEKGELRQQTILKTVIELIFNLKPPLHIIRESMIQKELNIQPAVSNPKDAEDDVRPFKDQGETNTVAIYSGNNNTYAPQFFNKAVADVQINNGPNANIARSRPQSPQRKS
;
A
#
# COMPACT_ATOMS: atom_id res chain seq x y z
N MET A 1 -4.19 64.00 -2.34
CA MET A 1 -5.52 64.63 -2.12
C MET A 1 -6.44 64.15 -3.23
N PRO A 2 -7.61 63.54 -2.96
CA PRO A 2 -8.56 63.19 -4.02
C PRO A 2 -9.00 64.47 -4.73
N THR A 3 -8.95 64.51 -6.06
CA THR A 3 -9.40 65.68 -6.82
C THR A 3 -10.89 65.90 -6.51
N GLN A 4 -11.26 67.14 -6.15
CA GLN A 4 -12.65 67.50 -5.82
C GLN A 4 -13.63 67.07 -6.92
N GLN A 5 -13.15 67.09 -8.17
CA GLN A 5 -13.82 66.58 -9.36
C GLN A 5 -14.07 65.06 -9.31
N ALA A 6 -13.10 64.22 -8.94
CA ALA A 6 -13.29 62.78 -8.85
C ALA A 6 -14.34 62.40 -7.78
N HIS A 7 -14.39 63.14 -6.67
CA HIS A 7 -15.41 62.94 -5.63
C HIS A 7 -16.83 63.30 -6.13
N GLN A 8 -16.98 64.40 -6.87
CA GLN A 8 -18.27 64.81 -7.44
C GLN A 8 -18.76 63.82 -8.50
N ASN A 9 -17.86 63.33 -9.35
CA ASN A 9 -18.18 62.32 -10.37
C ASN A 9 -18.61 61.00 -9.72
N LEU A 10 -17.88 60.52 -8.71
CA LEU A 10 -18.24 59.32 -7.94
C LEU A 10 -19.64 59.45 -7.33
N LEU A 11 -19.95 60.58 -6.69
CA LEU A 11 -21.28 60.79 -6.08
C LEU A 11 -22.40 60.80 -7.12
N SER A 12 -22.14 61.36 -8.31
CA SER A 12 -23.09 61.33 -9.43
C SER A 12 -23.35 59.89 -9.87
N ASP A 13 -22.30 59.11 -10.11
CA ASP A 13 -22.42 57.73 -10.58
C ASP A 13 -23.07 56.80 -9.55
N LEU A 14 -22.74 56.94 -8.26
CA LEU A 14 -23.38 56.17 -7.19
C LEU A 14 -24.88 56.46 -7.06
N LYS A 15 -25.30 57.72 -7.25
CA LYS A 15 -26.72 58.10 -7.20
C LYS A 15 -27.53 57.57 -8.39
N LYS A 16 -26.89 57.33 -9.54
CA LYS A 16 -27.54 56.68 -10.70
C LYS A 16 -27.90 55.22 -10.40
N ILE A 17 -27.17 54.57 -9.51
CA ILE A 17 -27.40 53.16 -9.15
C ILE A 17 -28.57 53.04 -8.17
N THR A 18 -28.58 53.84 -7.10
CA THR A 18 -29.68 53.85 -6.13
C THR A 18 -29.65 55.08 -5.22
N THR A 19 -30.82 55.50 -4.74
CA THR A 19 -30.99 56.53 -3.70
C THR A 19 -31.84 56.03 -2.52
N THR A 20 -31.98 54.71 -2.37
CA THR A 20 -32.84 54.12 -1.35
C THR A 20 -32.30 54.38 0.05
N LYS A 21 -33.20 54.66 1.02
CA LYS A 21 -32.85 54.90 2.44
C LYS A 21 -32.02 53.77 3.08
N SER A 22 -32.11 52.56 2.55
CA SER A 22 -31.29 51.40 2.97
C SER A 22 -29.78 51.63 2.82
N PHE A 23 -29.35 52.61 2.02
CA PHE A 23 -27.95 52.98 1.78
C PHE A 23 -27.53 54.31 2.41
N ASP A 24 -28.37 54.96 3.23
CA ASP A 24 -28.08 56.27 3.85
C ASP A 24 -26.75 56.27 4.62
N ARG A 25 -26.48 55.18 5.34
CA ARG A 25 -25.23 55.02 6.09
C ARG A 25 -24.02 54.97 5.16
N PHE A 26 -24.13 54.34 3.99
CA PHE A 26 -23.09 54.28 2.98
C PHE A 26 -22.83 55.68 2.40
N PHE A 27 -23.88 56.35 1.90
CA PHE A 27 -23.76 57.70 1.34
C PHE A 27 -23.21 58.71 2.35
N LYS A 28 -23.58 58.59 3.63
CA LYS A 28 -23.01 59.42 4.72
C LYS A 28 -21.49 59.28 4.83
N TYR A 29 -20.91 58.09 4.62
CA TYR A 29 -19.46 57.90 4.65
C TYR A 29 -18.78 58.38 3.37
N VAL A 30 -19.42 58.19 2.21
CA VAL A 30 -18.92 58.72 0.93
C VAL A 30 -18.85 60.24 0.98
N SER A 31 -19.91 60.94 1.42
CA SER A 31 -19.93 62.42 1.55
C SER A 31 -18.87 62.94 2.53
N LYS A 32 -18.49 62.15 3.55
CA LYS A 32 -17.40 62.46 4.47
C LYS A 32 -16.00 62.08 3.93
N LYS A 33 -15.91 61.69 2.65
CA LYS A 33 -14.69 61.19 2.00
C LYS A 33 -14.05 59.98 2.71
N ASN A 34 -14.83 59.23 3.47
CA ASN A 34 -14.37 58.02 4.17
C ASN A 34 -14.74 56.77 3.36
N TYR A 35 -14.09 56.63 2.21
CA TYR A 35 -14.40 55.60 1.22
C TYR A 35 -14.09 54.19 1.72
N THR A 36 -13.05 54.02 2.53
CA THR A 36 -12.72 52.71 3.11
C THR A 36 -13.85 52.20 4.02
N LYS A 37 -14.42 53.06 4.86
CA LYS A 37 -15.54 52.69 5.72
C LYS A 37 -16.85 52.52 4.95
N ALA A 38 -17.02 53.26 3.86
CA ALA A 38 -18.12 53.08 2.94
C ALA A 38 -18.06 51.68 2.27
N LEU A 39 -16.89 51.27 1.78
CA LEU A 39 -16.62 49.94 1.21
C LEU A 39 -16.93 48.84 2.23
N LEU A 40 -16.37 48.91 3.44
CA LEU A 40 -16.58 47.91 4.49
C LEU A 40 -18.06 47.69 4.81
N ILE A 41 -18.87 48.75 4.87
CA ILE A 41 -20.31 48.64 5.16
C ILE A 41 -21.08 48.00 4.00
N LEU A 42 -20.67 48.25 2.76
CA LEU A 42 -21.27 47.58 1.61
C LEU A 42 -20.89 46.09 1.61
N CYS A 43 -19.61 45.75 1.77
CA CYS A 43 -19.13 44.37 1.83
C CYS A 43 -19.81 43.57 2.95
N GLN A 44 -19.89 44.13 4.16
CA GLN A 44 -20.53 43.51 5.31
C GLN A 44 -21.99 43.09 5.05
N LYS A 45 -22.70 43.85 4.21
CA LYS A 45 -24.13 43.64 3.93
C LYS A 45 -24.39 43.03 2.55
N CYS A 46 -23.35 42.72 1.77
CA CYS A 46 -23.48 42.18 0.42
C CYS A 46 -23.76 40.68 0.50
N LYS A 47 -24.96 40.28 0.08
CA LYS A 47 -25.34 38.86 -0.07
C LYS A 47 -24.95 38.37 -1.47
N ASN A 48 -25.05 37.05 -1.70
CA ASN A 48 -24.64 36.42 -2.96
C ASN A 48 -25.32 37.04 -4.21
N ASP A 49 -26.61 37.39 -4.13
CA ASP A 49 -27.39 37.93 -5.27
C ASP A 49 -27.63 39.45 -5.20
N ASP A 50 -26.85 40.18 -4.40
CA ASP A 50 -27.08 41.61 -4.13
C ASP A 50 -26.49 42.51 -5.23
N ASN A 51 -27.07 42.43 -6.43
CA ASN A 51 -26.59 43.15 -7.62
C ASN A 51 -26.44 44.66 -7.37
N THR A 52 -27.34 45.28 -6.60
CA THR A 52 -27.22 46.71 -6.26
C THR A 52 -25.96 46.99 -5.43
N ARG A 53 -25.65 46.18 -4.41
CA ARG A 53 -24.41 46.36 -3.63
C ARG A 53 -23.18 46.06 -4.45
N LEU A 54 -23.19 45.02 -5.28
CA LEU A 54 -22.08 44.70 -6.16
C LEU A 54 -21.79 45.85 -7.13
N GLN A 55 -22.81 46.46 -7.73
CA GLN A 55 -22.65 47.64 -8.60
C GLN A 55 -22.12 48.86 -7.83
N LEU A 56 -22.60 49.12 -6.62
CA LEU A 56 -22.09 50.21 -5.78
C LEU A 56 -20.62 49.98 -5.41
N ILE A 57 -20.24 48.74 -5.08
CA ILE A 57 -18.86 48.35 -4.77
C ILE A 57 -17.98 48.48 -6.00
N ALA A 58 -18.37 47.91 -7.13
CA ALA A 58 -17.64 48.02 -8.40
C ALA A 58 -17.41 49.49 -8.80
N THR A 59 -18.45 50.33 -8.68
CA THR A 59 -18.34 51.77 -8.94
C THR A 59 -17.37 52.43 -7.98
N LEU A 60 -17.39 52.09 -6.69
CA LEU A 60 -16.45 52.63 -5.72
C LEU A 60 -15.00 52.21 -6.02
N LEU A 61 -14.79 50.95 -6.42
CA LEU A 61 -13.48 50.38 -6.76
C LEU A 61 -12.93 50.93 -8.08
N ASN A 62 -13.78 51.25 -9.06
CA ASN A 62 -13.35 51.90 -10.32
C ASN A 62 -12.71 53.28 -10.10
N TYR A 63 -13.00 53.93 -8.97
CA TYR A 63 -12.39 55.20 -8.60
C TYR A 63 -11.17 55.04 -7.69
N LYS A 64 -10.74 53.82 -7.34
CA LYS A 64 -9.71 53.54 -6.30
C LYS A 64 -8.37 54.26 -6.52
N ASP A 65 -7.97 54.52 -7.76
CA ASP A 65 -6.71 55.22 -8.06
C ASP A 65 -6.84 56.76 -7.89
N ARG A 66 -8.08 57.26 -7.86
CA ARG A 66 -8.43 58.68 -7.75
C ARG A 66 -8.91 59.05 -6.33
N ILE A 67 -9.23 58.06 -5.51
CA ILE A 67 -9.72 58.24 -4.13
C ILE A 67 -8.99 57.30 -3.17
N GLN A 68 -8.75 57.72 -1.94
CA GLN A 68 -8.01 56.88 -0.99
C GLN A 68 -8.92 55.79 -0.38
N ILE A 69 -8.81 54.57 -0.91
CA ILE A 69 -9.43 53.35 -0.36
C ILE A 69 -8.34 52.38 0.11
N HIS A 70 -8.40 51.97 1.37
CA HIS A 70 -7.52 50.93 1.91
C HIS A 70 -8.24 49.57 1.84
N LEU A 71 -7.90 48.80 0.81
CA LEU A 71 -8.54 47.53 0.46
C LEU A 71 -8.36 46.41 1.49
N ASN A 72 -7.23 46.41 2.22
CA ASN A 72 -6.92 45.41 3.26
C ASN A 72 -7.22 45.90 4.68
N LYS A 73 -7.87 47.06 4.85
CA LYS A 73 -8.11 47.63 6.18
C LYS A 73 -9.15 46.81 6.94
N LYS A 74 -8.75 46.32 8.12
CA LYS A 74 -9.63 45.62 9.06
C LYS A 74 -10.53 46.60 9.81
N ASP A 75 -11.76 46.16 10.08
CA ASP A 75 -12.71 46.88 10.91
C ASP A 75 -12.44 46.66 12.41
N LYS A 76 -13.35 47.12 13.28
CA LYS A 76 -13.21 46.95 14.74
C LYS A 76 -13.30 45.50 15.21
N LEU A 77 -13.83 44.61 14.38
CA LEU A 77 -13.93 43.18 14.64
C LEU A 77 -12.76 42.41 14.00
N GLY A 78 -11.77 43.10 13.44
CA GLY A 78 -10.63 42.48 12.77
C GLY A 78 -10.93 41.99 11.33
N LYS A 79 -12.09 42.34 10.76
CA LYS A 79 -12.53 41.83 9.44
C LYS A 79 -12.22 42.81 8.31
N SER A 80 -11.62 42.32 7.24
CA SER A 80 -11.35 43.08 6.01
C SER A 80 -12.52 42.98 5.01
N PRO A 81 -12.56 43.80 3.94
CA PRO A 81 -13.57 43.67 2.89
C PRO A 81 -13.68 42.27 2.29
N ILE A 82 -12.54 41.60 2.06
CA ILE A 82 -12.48 40.24 1.50
C ILE A 82 -12.93 39.18 2.51
N PHE A 83 -12.71 39.41 3.81
CA PHE A 83 -13.27 38.56 4.85
C PHE A 83 -14.80 38.49 4.75
N TYR A 84 -15.45 39.64 4.54
CA TYR A 84 -16.90 39.68 4.38
C TYR A 84 -17.38 39.01 3.09
N ALA A 85 -16.57 38.99 2.02
CA ALA A 85 -16.89 38.24 0.81
C ALA A 85 -16.96 36.74 1.09
N VAL A 86 -16.03 36.22 1.89
CA VAL A 86 -16.00 34.82 2.33
C VAL A 86 -17.11 34.51 3.34
N GLU A 87 -17.35 35.39 4.32
CA GLU A 87 -18.37 35.20 5.37
C GLU A 87 -19.80 35.23 4.82
N ASN A 88 -20.04 36.01 3.76
CA ASN A 88 -21.36 36.13 3.10
C ASN A 88 -21.52 35.22 1.86
N PRO A 89 -20.75 34.13 1.79
CA PRO A 89 -20.34 33.40 0.58
C PRO A 89 -20.50 34.11 -0.79
N SER A 90 -20.18 35.40 -0.88
CA SER A 90 -20.46 36.22 -2.07
C SER A 90 -19.34 36.13 -3.10
N ILE A 91 -19.53 35.28 -4.12
CA ILE A 91 -18.51 35.03 -5.16
C ILE A 91 -18.24 36.29 -5.99
N GLY A 92 -19.29 36.98 -6.43
CA GLY A 92 -19.16 38.24 -7.16
C GLY A 92 -18.43 39.32 -6.37
N LEU A 93 -18.64 39.38 -5.05
CA LEU A 93 -17.90 40.31 -4.20
C LEU A 93 -16.43 39.93 -4.07
N PHE A 94 -16.13 38.63 -3.93
CA PHE A 94 -14.76 38.14 -3.84
C PHE A 94 -13.97 38.49 -5.10
N ASN A 95 -14.53 38.21 -6.28
CA ASN A 95 -13.90 38.51 -7.57
C ASN A 95 -13.68 40.02 -7.77
N LEU A 96 -14.69 40.85 -7.51
CA LEU A 96 -14.55 42.32 -7.58
C LEU A 96 -13.41 42.85 -6.70
N LEU A 97 -13.25 42.29 -5.50
CA LEU A 97 -12.21 42.67 -4.56
C LEU A 97 -10.83 42.16 -4.99
N LYS A 98 -10.74 40.92 -5.47
CA LYS A 98 -9.53 40.32 -6.04
C LYS A 98 -9.02 41.14 -7.23
N ASP A 99 -9.89 41.46 -8.18
CA ASP A 99 -9.56 42.27 -9.36
C ASP A 99 -9.15 43.70 -8.98
N ALA A 100 -9.66 44.20 -7.85
CA ALA A 100 -9.21 45.47 -7.29
C ALA A 100 -7.82 45.41 -6.63
N GLY A 101 -7.19 44.24 -6.50
CA GLY A 101 -5.86 44.05 -5.91
C GLY A 101 -5.89 43.84 -4.39
N VAL A 102 -6.98 43.31 -3.84
CA VAL A 102 -7.03 42.89 -2.43
C VAL A 102 -6.13 41.68 -2.21
N ASP A 103 -5.43 41.65 -1.08
CA ASP A 103 -4.69 40.47 -0.65
C ASP A 103 -5.66 39.36 -0.23
N VAL A 104 -5.79 38.32 -1.07
CA VAL A 104 -6.65 37.16 -0.85
C VAL A 104 -6.00 36.10 0.05
N ASN A 105 -4.70 36.20 0.30
CA ASN A 105 -3.94 35.25 1.11
C ASN A 105 -3.90 35.62 2.60
N GLN A 106 -4.75 36.56 3.03
CA GLN A 106 -4.92 36.89 4.45
C GLN A 106 -5.32 35.64 5.24
N GLN A 107 -4.64 35.40 6.36
CA GLN A 107 -4.95 34.29 7.26
C GLN A 107 -6.30 34.48 7.95
N LEU A 108 -7.11 33.42 7.96
CA LEU A 108 -8.41 33.33 8.65
C LEU A 108 -8.24 32.71 10.04
N ALA A 109 -7.68 31.50 10.11
CA ALA A 109 -7.34 30.76 11.32
C ALA A 109 -6.37 29.62 10.98
N GLY A 110 -5.37 29.37 11.83
CA GLY A 110 -4.29 28.42 11.49
C GLY A 110 -3.61 28.82 10.17
N ASN A 111 -3.40 27.85 9.27
CA ASN A 111 -2.83 28.08 7.94
C ASN A 111 -3.89 28.35 6.86
N TYR A 112 -5.18 28.37 7.20
CA TYR A 112 -6.24 28.61 6.23
C TYR A 112 -6.28 30.09 5.82
N THR A 113 -6.20 30.35 4.53
CA THR A 113 -6.34 31.67 3.93
C THR A 113 -7.80 31.99 3.59
N LEU A 114 -8.09 33.25 3.34
CA LEU A 114 -9.39 33.66 2.79
C LEU A 114 -9.65 33.08 1.39
N LEU A 115 -8.60 32.82 0.60
CA LEU A 115 -8.72 32.13 -0.67
C LEU A 115 -9.17 30.67 -0.48
N ASP A 116 -8.66 29.96 0.53
CA ASP A 116 -9.07 28.58 0.82
C ASP A 116 -10.53 28.51 1.25
N ALA A 117 -10.94 29.43 2.13
CA ALA A 117 -12.33 29.52 2.54
C ALA A 117 -13.27 29.90 1.38
N HIS A 118 -12.81 30.71 0.42
CA HIS A 118 -13.54 30.99 -0.80
C HIS A 118 -13.65 29.77 -1.72
N ARG A 119 -12.55 29.03 -1.95
CA ARG A 119 -12.55 27.75 -2.66
C ARG A 119 -13.53 26.77 -2.03
N TYR A 120 -13.57 26.68 -0.70
CA TYR A 120 -14.53 25.86 0.02
C TYR A 120 -15.98 26.27 -0.26
N ASN A 121 -16.29 27.57 -0.22
CA ASN A 121 -17.64 28.07 -0.55
C ASN A 121 -18.05 27.72 -1.99
N ILE A 122 -17.13 27.83 -2.97
CA ILE A 122 -17.38 27.42 -4.35
C ILE A 122 -17.59 25.91 -4.44
N LYS A 123 -16.78 25.10 -3.75
CA LYS A 123 -16.98 23.65 -3.66
C LYS A 123 -18.38 23.31 -3.14
N GLN A 124 -18.88 24.00 -2.10
CA GLN A 124 -20.25 23.81 -1.60
C GLN A 124 -21.31 24.23 -2.63
N LYS A 125 -21.10 25.34 -3.35
CA LYS A 125 -21.97 25.75 -4.46
C LYS A 125 -22.02 24.68 -5.54
N ILE A 126 -20.88 24.15 -5.96
CA ILE A 126 -20.77 23.07 -6.96
C ILE A 126 -21.57 21.85 -6.50
N LEU A 127 -21.31 21.37 -5.28
CA LEU A 127 -21.99 20.18 -4.74
C LEU A 127 -23.52 20.36 -4.62
N SER A 128 -23.99 21.59 -4.40
CA SER A 128 -25.41 21.92 -4.32
C SER A 128 -26.09 22.09 -5.68
N ASN A 129 -25.31 22.27 -6.75
CA ASN A 129 -25.79 22.55 -8.11
C ASN A 129 -25.31 21.50 -9.12
N LEU A 130 -25.07 20.26 -8.67
CA LEU A 130 -24.79 19.13 -9.55
C LEU A 130 -26.00 18.84 -10.44
N GLU A 131 -25.74 18.45 -11.69
CA GLU A 131 -26.81 17.97 -12.58
C GLU A 131 -27.51 16.74 -11.98
N LEU A 132 -28.83 16.67 -12.14
CA LEU A 132 -29.66 15.62 -11.53
C LEU A 132 -29.25 14.21 -11.98
N THR A 133 -28.95 14.05 -13.27
CA THR A 133 -28.52 12.78 -13.88
C THR A 133 -27.20 12.28 -13.26
N TYR A 134 -26.20 13.16 -13.19
CA TYR A 134 -24.92 12.90 -12.53
C TYR A 134 -25.12 12.54 -11.06
N LYS A 135 -25.94 13.31 -10.33
CA LYS A 135 -26.23 13.06 -8.91
C LYS A 135 -26.86 11.68 -8.70
N GLN A 136 -27.86 11.31 -9.51
CA GLN A 136 -28.50 10.00 -9.43
C GLN A 136 -27.53 8.84 -9.69
N GLN A 137 -26.63 8.99 -10.67
CA GLN A 137 -25.62 7.99 -10.97
C GLN A 137 -24.58 7.87 -9.85
N ARG A 138 -24.13 9.00 -9.30
CA ARG A 138 -23.26 9.02 -8.11
C ARG A 138 -23.92 8.35 -6.91
N ASP A 139 -25.15 8.74 -6.57
CA ASP A 139 -25.88 8.18 -5.42
C ASP A 139 -26.08 6.66 -5.59
N ARG A 140 -26.29 6.19 -6.83
CA ARG A 140 -26.35 4.76 -7.15
C ARG A 140 -25.01 4.06 -6.90
N ILE A 141 -23.89 4.64 -7.33
CA ILE A 141 -22.55 4.08 -7.09
C ILE A 141 -22.24 4.06 -5.60
N ASP A 142 -22.52 5.15 -4.88
CA ASP A 142 -22.37 5.25 -3.44
C ASP A 142 -23.16 4.14 -2.73
N LYS A 143 -24.41 3.92 -3.13
CA LYS A 143 -25.25 2.85 -2.60
C LYS A 143 -24.66 1.47 -2.89
N LEU A 144 -24.30 1.18 -4.14
CA LEU A 144 -23.72 -0.10 -4.53
C LEU A 144 -22.45 -0.41 -3.73
N PHE A 145 -21.57 0.57 -3.53
CA PHE A 145 -20.37 0.38 -2.72
C PHE A 145 -20.69 0.05 -1.26
N ASN A 146 -21.63 0.79 -0.66
CA ASN A 146 -22.00 0.58 0.75
C ASN A 146 -22.74 -0.74 0.99
N ASP A 147 -23.44 -1.25 -0.03
CA ASP A 147 -24.13 -2.55 0.03
C ASP A 147 -23.15 -3.74 -0.13
N LEU A 148 -21.91 -3.50 -0.59
CA LEU A 148 -20.91 -4.55 -0.76
C LEU A 148 -20.17 -4.85 0.55
N PRO A 149 -20.17 -6.12 1.00
CA PRO A 149 -19.48 -6.50 2.23
C PRO A 149 -17.95 -6.58 2.02
N SER A 150 -17.21 -6.21 3.07
CA SER A 150 -15.76 -6.38 3.12
C SER A 150 -15.39 -7.85 3.17
N LYS A 151 -14.27 -8.25 2.56
CA LYS A 151 -13.77 -9.64 2.65
C LYS A 151 -13.59 -10.11 4.10
N GLU A 152 -13.13 -9.21 4.97
CA GLU A 152 -12.90 -9.49 6.39
C GLU A 152 -14.20 -9.73 7.18
N SER A 153 -15.38 -9.44 6.60
CA SER A 153 -16.67 -9.75 7.22
C SER A 153 -17.07 -11.22 7.11
N PHE A 154 -16.35 -12.01 6.30
CA PHE A 154 -16.61 -13.43 6.07
C PHE A 154 -15.57 -14.31 6.74
N GLN A 155 -16.02 -15.41 7.34
CA GLN A 155 -15.12 -16.44 7.86
C GLN A 155 -14.55 -17.33 6.75
N ARG A 156 -15.28 -17.53 5.65
CA ARG A 156 -14.92 -18.43 4.57
C ARG A 156 -14.88 -17.68 3.24
N ASP A 157 -13.82 -17.91 2.46
CA ASP A 157 -13.66 -17.26 1.16
C ASP A 157 -14.76 -17.66 0.15
N ARG A 158 -15.37 -18.84 0.32
CA ARG A 158 -16.53 -19.27 -0.51
C ARG A 158 -17.77 -18.42 -0.27
N ASP A 159 -17.98 -17.94 0.96
CA ASP A 159 -19.11 -17.05 1.27
C ASP A 159 -18.81 -15.65 0.70
N ASN A 160 -17.55 -15.21 0.77
CA ASN A 160 -17.08 -14.00 0.13
C ASN A 160 -17.25 -14.03 -1.40
N ALA A 161 -17.01 -15.18 -2.04
CA ALA A 161 -17.11 -15.38 -3.48
C ALA A 161 -18.54 -15.16 -4.03
N GLN A 162 -19.58 -15.29 -3.20
CA GLN A 162 -20.97 -15.04 -3.61
C GLN A 162 -21.23 -13.58 -4.01
N TYR A 163 -20.33 -12.68 -3.62
CA TYR A 163 -20.40 -11.25 -3.91
C TYR A 163 -19.52 -10.82 -5.10
N ASP A 164 -18.74 -11.73 -5.69
CA ASP A 164 -17.78 -11.35 -6.75
C ASP A 164 -18.49 -10.79 -8.00
N LEU A 165 -19.67 -11.30 -8.35
CA LEU A 165 -20.48 -10.77 -9.47
C LEU A 165 -20.92 -9.32 -9.22
N GLN A 166 -21.46 -9.04 -8.03
CA GLN A 166 -21.89 -7.69 -7.63
C GLN A 166 -20.69 -6.74 -7.55
N ARG A 167 -19.52 -7.24 -7.14
CA ARG A 167 -18.26 -6.47 -7.15
C ARG A 167 -17.83 -6.12 -8.57
N LEU A 168 -17.92 -7.05 -9.52
CA LEU A 168 -17.65 -6.78 -10.94
C LEU A 168 -18.62 -5.74 -11.50
N GLU A 169 -19.92 -5.88 -11.21
CA GLU A 169 -20.93 -4.90 -11.63
C GLU A 169 -20.65 -3.50 -11.06
N PHE A 170 -20.24 -3.41 -9.79
CA PHE A 170 -19.83 -2.15 -9.18
C PHE A 170 -18.61 -1.56 -9.89
N ILE A 171 -17.57 -2.38 -10.13
CA ILE A 171 -16.34 -1.92 -10.80
C ILE A 171 -16.68 -1.36 -12.18
N LEU A 172 -17.44 -2.09 -12.99
CA LEU A 172 -17.83 -1.67 -14.34
C LEU A 172 -18.68 -0.39 -14.34
N GLN A 173 -19.68 -0.30 -13.45
CA GLN A 173 -20.51 0.91 -13.33
C GLN A 173 -19.66 2.12 -12.90
N THR A 174 -18.70 1.91 -12.01
CA THR A 174 -17.81 2.98 -11.53
C THR A 174 -16.84 3.42 -12.63
N ILE A 175 -16.23 2.49 -13.37
CA ILE A 175 -15.34 2.83 -14.50
C ILE A 175 -16.11 3.60 -15.58
N ASN A 176 -17.32 3.18 -15.93
CA ASN A 176 -18.16 3.88 -16.89
C ASN A 176 -18.50 5.31 -16.44
N HIS A 177 -18.84 5.47 -15.16
CA HIS A 177 -19.08 6.79 -14.58
C HIS A 177 -17.84 7.69 -14.61
N ILE A 178 -16.66 7.13 -14.28
CA ILE A 178 -15.40 7.87 -14.38
C ILE A 178 -15.12 8.30 -15.82
N SER A 179 -15.21 7.36 -16.77
CA SER A 179 -14.92 7.60 -18.19
C SER A 179 -15.88 8.62 -18.82
N HIS A 180 -17.10 8.73 -18.29
CA HIS A 180 -18.11 9.66 -18.76
C HIS A 180 -17.92 11.09 -18.19
N TYR A 181 -17.58 11.25 -16.91
CA TYR A 181 -17.56 12.57 -16.25
C TYR A 181 -16.20 13.09 -15.81
N TYR A 182 -15.15 12.26 -15.73
CA TYR A 182 -13.89 12.63 -15.08
C TYR A 182 -12.65 12.54 -16.00
N ASP A 183 -12.86 12.36 -17.30
CA ASP A 183 -11.76 12.38 -18.29
C ASP A 183 -11.31 13.82 -18.56
N LEU A 184 -10.48 14.35 -17.66
CA LEU A 184 -9.93 15.70 -17.73
C LEU A 184 -9.07 15.91 -18.99
N ALA A 185 -8.40 14.86 -19.49
CA ALA A 185 -7.61 14.91 -20.71
C ALA A 185 -8.50 15.15 -21.95
N ALA A 186 -9.70 14.56 -21.97
CA ALA A 186 -10.73 14.84 -22.98
C ALA A 186 -11.58 16.09 -22.66
N GLY A 187 -11.25 16.83 -21.60
CA GLY A 187 -11.99 18.02 -21.16
C GLY A 187 -13.31 17.72 -20.44
N LYS A 188 -13.61 16.45 -20.11
CA LYS A 188 -14.81 16.05 -19.38
C LYS A 188 -14.67 16.39 -17.89
N ARG A 189 -15.77 16.90 -17.30
CA ARG A 189 -15.83 17.37 -15.92
C ARG A 189 -17.19 17.04 -15.32
N ILE A 190 -17.31 17.16 -14.00
CA ILE A 190 -18.62 17.12 -13.34
C ILE A 190 -19.55 18.17 -13.94
N LEU A 191 -20.79 17.78 -14.21
CA LEU A 191 -21.79 18.65 -14.78
C LEU A 191 -22.51 19.43 -13.68
N VAL A 192 -22.54 20.75 -13.84
CA VAL A 192 -23.21 21.68 -12.94
C VAL A 192 -24.30 22.44 -13.68
N THR A 193 -25.34 22.87 -12.96
CA THR A 193 -26.53 23.54 -13.54
C THR A 193 -26.34 25.05 -13.77
N PHE A 194 -25.17 25.59 -13.45
CA PHE A 194 -24.86 27.02 -13.60
C PHE A 194 -23.68 27.24 -14.55
N ASN A 195 -23.65 28.42 -15.17
CA ASN A 195 -22.52 28.85 -15.98
C ASN A 195 -21.37 29.27 -15.05
N ALA A 196 -20.31 28.47 -15.05
CA ALA A 196 -19.13 28.70 -14.22
C ALA A 196 -18.18 29.73 -14.84
N ASP A 197 -17.62 30.62 -14.03
CA ASP A 197 -16.51 31.48 -14.45
C ASP A 197 -15.17 30.72 -14.50
N GLU A 198 -14.09 31.35 -14.99
CA GLU A 198 -12.78 30.71 -15.14
C GLU A 198 -12.23 30.12 -13.82
N PHE A 199 -12.45 30.81 -12.68
CA PHE A 199 -11.98 30.34 -11.39
C PHE A 199 -12.86 29.20 -10.85
N GLU A 200 -14.18 29.29 -11.02
CA GLU A 200 -15.12 28.22 -10.70
C GLU A 200 -14.84 26.97 -11.56
N ILE A 201 -14.49 27.13 -12.83
CA ILE A 201 -14.06 26.07 -13.75
C ILE A 201 -12.80 25.36 -13.21
N LYS A 202 -11.87 26.10 -12.61
CA LYS A 202 -10.71 25.52 -11.94
C LYS A 202 -11.13 24.70 -10.72
N VAL A 203 -11.96 25.26 -9.83
CA VAL A 203 -12.47 24.53 -8.64
C VAL A 203 -13.31 23.31 -9.04
N ILE A 204 -14.09 23.39 -10.12
CA ILE A 204 -14.81 22.25 -10.71
C ILE A 204 -13.83 21.15 -11.11
N SER A 205 -12.67 21.51 -11.69
CA SER A 205 -11.63 20.55 -12.07
C SER A 205 -11.01 19.90 -10.83
N ASP A 206 -10.68 20.69 -9.81
CA ASP A 206 -10.16 20.18 -8.53
C ASP A 206 -11.15 19.17 -7.89
N VAL A 207 -12.46 19.51 -7.87
CA VAL A 207 -13.51 18.61 -7.35
C VAL A 207 -13.69 17.37 -8.23
N THR A 208 -13.62 17.53 -9.56
CA THR A 208 -13.68 16.41 -10.52
C THR A 208 -12.56 15.41 -10.25
N LEU A 209 -11.34 15.91 -10.04
CA LEU A 209 -10.16 15.11 -9.74
C LEU A 209 -10.28 14.38 -8.40
N GLU A 210 -10.74 15.08 -7.36
CA GLU A 210 -11.04 14.49 -6.04
C GLU A 210 -12.07 13.35 -6.16
N GLN A 211 -13.13 13.52 -6.95
CA GLN A 211 -14.11 12.45 -7.16
C GLN A 211 -13.55 11.28 -7.98
N ALA A 212 -12.68 11.55 -8.96
CA ALA A 212 -11.99 10.49 -9.72
C ALA A 212 -11.11 9.65 -8.79
N ARG A 213 -10.29 10.30 -7.95
CA ARG A 213 -9.43 9.66 -6.93
C ARG A 213 -10.24 8.80 -5.96
N ASN A 214 -11.32 9.33 -5.41
CA ASN A 214 -12.20 8.58 -4.49
C ASN A 214 -12.82 7.34 -5.15
N ASN A 215 -13.22 7.43 -6.42
CA ASN A 215 -13.77 6.28 -7.14
C ASN A 215 -12.70 5.25 -7.52
N LEU A 216 -11.48 5.68 -7.87
CA LEU A 216 -10.33 4.79 -8.08
C LEU A 216 -9.94 4.04 -6.80
N GLU A 217 -9.96 4.73 -5.66
CA GLU A 217 -9.76 4.11 -4.35
C GLU A 217 -10.81 3.04 -4.08
N ARG A 218 -12.10 3.34 -4.32
CA ARG A 218 -13.20 2.38 -4.14
C ARG A 218 -13.10 1.18 -5.07
N ILE A 219 -12.74 1.38 -6.34
CA ILE A 219 -12.46 0.28 -7.27
C ILE A 219 -11.36 -0.61 -6.70
N SER A 220 -10.27 -0.01 -6.20
CA SER A 220 -9.13 -0.74 -5.64
C SER A 220 -9.50 -1.53 -4.37
N ILE A 221 -10.31 -0.95 -3.48
CA ILE A 221 -10.88 -1.63 -2.31
C ILE A 221 -11.77 -2.80 -2.73
N THR A 222 -12.62 -2.60 -3.73
CA THR A 222 -13.49 -3.67 -4.25
C THR A 222 -12.68 -4.80 -4.88
N ILE A 223 -11.61 -4.50 -5.62
CA ILE A 223 -10.68 -5.49 -6.17
C ILE A 223 -9.98 -6.28 -5.06
N ARG A 224 -9.53 -5.62 -3.98
CA ARG A 224 -8.96 -6.30 -2.80
C ARG A 224 -9.94 -7.32 -2.22
N ASN A 225 -11.23 -6.99 -2.21
CA ASN A 225 -12.29 -7.80 -1.63
C ASN A 225 -12.76 -8.97 -2.49
N LEU A 226 -12.33 -9.07 -3.76
CA LEU A 226 -12.58 -10.25 -4.59
C LEU A 226 -12.04 -11.53 -3.92
N SER A 227 -12.73 -12.65 -4.13
CA SER A 227 -12.32 -13.94 -3.56
C SER A 227 -10.92 -14.38 -3.99
N GLY A 228 -10.28 -15.21 -3.16
CA GLY A 228 -9.00 -15.81 -3.47
C GLY A 228 -9.07 -16.67 -4.73
N GLU A 229 -10.14 -17.46 -4.90
CA GLU A 229 -10.37 -18.27 -6.10
C GLU A 229 -10.43 -17.40 -7.37
N PHE A 230 -11.17 -16.29 -7.32
CA PHE A 230 -11.25 -15.33 -8.42
C PHE A 230 -9.88 -14.76 -8.77
N ARG A 231 -9.15 -14.26 -7.77
CA ARG A 231 -7.83 -13.65 -7.96
C ARG A 231 -6.83 -14.65 -8.54
N GLU A 232 -6.83 -15.88 -8.05
CA GLU A 232 -5.94 -16.94 -8.53
C GLU A 232 -6.20 -17.32 -9.98
N ARG A 233 -7.47 -17.37 -10.41
CA ARG A 233 -7.87 -17.69 -11.78
C ARG A 233 -7.28 -16.72 -12.81
N TYR A 234 -7.23 -15.43 -12.48
CA TYR A 234 -6.85 -14.37 -13.44
C TYR A 234 -5.50 -13.71 -13.16
N LYS A 235 -4.74 -14.14 -12.15
CA LYS A 235 -3.48 -13.49 -11.74
C LYS A 235 -2.42 -13.36 -12.84
N LYS A 236 -2.45 -14.21 -13.87
CA LYS A 236 -1.46 -14.26 -14.96
C LYS A 236 -1.81 -13.33 -16.14
N LEU A 237 -2.94 -12.64 -16.09
CA LEU A 237 -3.43 -11.82 -17.20
C LEU A 237 -2.99 -10.36 -17.14
N PHE A 238 -2.22 -9.95 -16.12
CA PHE A 238 -1.78 -8.56 -15.98
C PHE A 238 -0.35 -8.36 -16.47
N GLY A 239 -0.14 -7.31 -17.26
CA GLY A 239 1.16 -6.81 -17.69
C GLY A 239 1.26 -5.28 -17.58
N PRO A 240 2.47 -4.72 -17.73
CA PRO A 240 3.73 -5.43 -17.89
C PRO A 240 4.26 -6.01 -16.55
N ALA A 241 4.93 -7.16 -16.60
CA ALA A 241 5.41 -7.84 -15.41
C ALA A 241 6.54 -7.05 -14.69
N PRO A 242 6.60 -7.06 -13.35
CA PRO A 242 5.63 -7.65 -12.44
C PRO A 242 4.42 -6.71 -12.21
N PHE A 243 3.24 -7.14 -12.65
CA PHE A 243 1.95 -6.54 -12.30
C PHE A 243 1.11 -7.62 -11.64
N THR A 244 0.56 -7.33 -10.47
CA THR A 244 -0.27 -8.29 -9.72
C THR A 244 -1.49 -7.60 -9.14
N TRP A 245 -2.40 -8.38 -8.55
CA TRP A 245 -3.51 -7.81 -7.77
C TRP A 245 -3.07 -6.85 -6.66
N HIS A 246 -1.89 -7.05 -6.09
CA HIS A 246 -1.33 -6.15 -5.09
C HIS A 246 -1.04 -4.75 -5.66
N THR A 247 -0.77 -4.64 -6.96
CA THR A 247 -0.58 -3.35 -7.63
C THR A 247 -1.85 -2.50 -7.58
N PHE A 248 -3.04 -3.10 -7.62
CA PHE A 248 -4.29 -2.37 -7.41
C PHE A 248 -4.47 -1.91 -5.96
N GLU A 249 -4.04 -2.71 -4.98
CA GLU A 249 -4.04 -2.31 -3.57
C GLU A 249 -3.12 -1.09 -3.35
N GLN A 250 -1.93 -1.10 -3.97
CA GLN A 250 -1.00 0.04 -3.97
C GLN A 250 -1.61 1.26 -4.65
N LEU A 251 -2.26 1.08 -5.82
CA LEU A 251 -2.95 2.16 -6.52
C LEU A 251 -3.95 2.85 -5.58
N GLY A 252 -4.84 2.08 -4.94
CA GLY A 252 -5.85 2.62 -4.03
C GLY A 252 -5.24 3.42 -2.87
N GLY A 253 -4.14 2.94 -2.30
CA GLY A 253 -3.43 3.63 -1.21
C GLY A 253 -2.79 4.95 -1.65
N LEU A 254 -2.23 4.97 -2.86
CA LEU A 254 -1.53 6.12 -3.42
C LEU A 254 -2.47 7.20 -3.95
N VAL A 255 -3.63 6.83 -4.53
CA VAL A 255 -4.62 7.81 -5.02
C VAL A 255 -5.48 8.38 -3.89
N ARG A 256 -5.53 7.73 -2.73
CA ARG A 256 -6.27 8.21 -1.56
C ARG A 256 -5.87 9.64 -1.20
N ILE A 257 -6.85 10.50 -1.01
CA ILE A 257 -6.63 11.90 -0.65
C ILE A 257 -6.14 11.95 0.80
N LYS A 258 -4.97 12.55 1.00
CA LYS A 258 -4.34 12.69 2.32
C LYS A 258 -4.84 13.97 3.00
N ASN A 259 -4.86 13.97 4.33
CA ASN A 259 -5.10 15.19 5.10
C ASN A 259 -3.98 16.19 4.83
N ASN A 260 -4.33 17.48 4.73
CA ASN A 260 -3.37 18.55 4.47
C ASN A 260 -2.31 18.66 5.59
N GLU A 261 -2.60 18.22 6.82
CA GLU A 261 -1.69 18.35 7.97
C GLU A 261 -0.61 17.24 8.06
N ARG A 262 0.03 16.91 6.93
CA ARG A 262 1.15 15.95 6.89
C ARG A 262 2.49 16.63 6.73
N TYR A 263 3.46 16.13 7.49
CA TYR A 263 4.84 16.57 7.43
C TYR A 263 5.71 15.43 6.92
N ILE A 264 6.62 15.78 6.02
CA ILE A 264 7.69 14.91 5.58
C ILE A 264 8.93 15.36 6.33
N LEU A 265 9.42 14.49 7.20
CA LEU A 265 10.66 14.69 7.94
C LEU A 265 11.76 13.93 7.22
N LEU A 266 12.72 14.66 6.66
CA LEU A 266 13.96 14.07 6.19
C LEU A 266 15.03 14.30 7.26
N PRO A 267 15.31 13.31 8.11
CA PRO A 267 16.38 13.40 9.06
C PRO A 267 17.70 13.35 8.28
N MET A 268 18.61 14.28 8.54
CA MET A 268 19.91 14.37 7.87
C MET A 268 21.05 14.29 8.88
N GLN A 269 21.98 13.37 8.66
CA GLN A 269 23.25 13.36 9.38
C GLN A 269 24.25 14.22 8.60
N LEU A 270 24.71 15.34 9.19
CA LEU A 270 25.58 16.32 8.53
C LEU A 270 26.88 16.57 9.29
N GLN A 271 28.01 16.61 8.60
CA GLN A 271 29.22 17.23 9.17
C GLN A 271 29.07 18.74 9.04
N LEU A 272 28.86 19.43 10.17
CA LEU A 272 28.67 20.88 10.25
C LEU A 272 29.87 21.68 9.69
N SER A 273 31.03 21.05 9.54
CA SER A 273 32.26 21.70 9.08
C SER A 273 32.23 22.13 7.61
N ASN A 274 31.33 21.61 6.76
CA ASN A 274 31.30 21.94 5.33
C ASN A 274 29.89 21.84 4.69
N LEU A 275 28.91 22.56 5.24
CA LEU A 275 27.52 22.61 4.74
C LEU A 275 27.40 22.88 3.23
N GLN A 276 28.32 23.62 2.58
CA GLN A 276 28.22 23.88 1.12
C GLN A 276 28.80 22.76 0.23
N GLN A 277 29.56 21.81 0.79
CA GLN A 277 30.13 20.66 0.05
C GLN A 277 29.50 19.32 0.46
N SER A 278 28.75 19.27 1.57
CA SER A 278 28.27 18.03 2.19
C SER A 278 26.88 17.57 1.73
N PHE A 279 26.10 18.40 1.03
CA PHE A 279 24.82 17.99 0.46
C PHE A 279 25.02 17.43 -0.96
N PRO A 280 24.70 16.15 -1.22
CA PRO A 280 24.35 15.77 -2.56
C PRO A 280 23.01 16.44 -2.87
N ASP A 281 22.97 17.40 -3.81
CA ASP A 281 21.72 18.08 -4.26
C ASP A 281 20.57 17.10 -4.59
N VAL A 282 20.91 15.84 -4.83
CA VAL A 282 19.99 14.74 -5.10
C VAL A 282 19.04 14.43 -3.93
N PHE A 283 19.46 14.63 -2.68
CA PHE A 283 18.60 14.41 -1.51
C PHE A 283 17.53 15.48 -1.39
N LEU A 284 17.92 16.74 -1.60
CA LEU A 284 16.98 17.86 -1.62
C LEU A 284 15.96 17.65 -2.73
N ARG A 285 16.38 17.22 -3.93
CA ARG A 285 15.44 16.91 -5.02
C ARG A 285 14.52 15.74 -4.72
N LEU A 286 14.99 14.68 -4.04
CA LEU A 286 14.11 13.60 -3.57
C LEU A 286 13.10 14.14 -2.55
N TYR A 287 13.54 14.97 -1.61
CA TYR A 287 12.68 15.62 -0.63
C TYR A 287 11.61 16.48 -1.31
N ASP A 288 12.02 17.30 -2.28
CA ASP A 288 11.13 18.14 -3.06
C ASP A 288 10.13 17.31 -3.87
N GLU A 289 10.55 16.21 -4.49
CA GLU A 289 9.66 15.27 -5.18
C GLU A 289 8.66 14.61 -4.20
N CYS A 290 9.09 14.26 -2.99
CA CYS A 290 8.20 13.74 -1.95
C CYS A 290 7.23 14.82 -1.44
N ARG A 291 7.66 16.08 -1.33
CA ARG A 291 6.83 17.22 -0.92
C ARG A 291 5.72 17.48 -1.93
N ASP A 292 6.07 17.48 -3.21
CA ASP A 292 5.18 17.78 -4.32
C ASP A 292 4.46 16.50 -4.81
N LEU A 293 4.47 15.43 -4.00
CA LEU A 293 3.94 14.11 -4.38
C LEU A 293 2.44 14.12 -4.65
N GLU A 294 1.65 14.88 -3.87
CA GLU A 294 0.21 14.98 -4.13
C GLU A 294 -0.08 15.62 -5.48
N GLU A 295 0.72 16.59 -5.90
CA GLU A 295 0.61 17.25 -7.21
C GLU A 295 0.98 16.26 -8.33
N VAL A 296 2.04 15.45 -8.14
CA VAL A 296 2.39 14.36 -9.07
C VAL A 296 1.27 13.31 -9.14
N VAL A 297 0.59 13.01 -8.04
CA VAL A 297 -0.58 12.10 -8.04
C VAL A 297 -1.73 12.71 -8.83
N GLU A 298 -2.00 13.99 -8.62
CA GLU A 298 -3.03 14.75 -9.34
C GLU A 298 -2.78 14.77 -10.86
N ASP A 299 -1.52 14.93 -11.27
CA ASP A 299 -1.12 14.89 -12.69
C ASP A 299 -1.17 13.48 -13.30
N ALA A 300 -1.03 12.43 -12.48
CA ALA A 300 -1.05 11.05 -12.95
C ALA A 300 -2.44 10.48 -13.22
N VAL A 301 -3.44 10.89 -12.41
CA VAL A 301 -4.81 10.37 -12.49
C VAL A 301 -5.44 10.54 -13.87
N PRO A 302 -5.33 11.69 -14.58
CA PRO A 302 -5.84 11.82 -15.94
C PRO A 302 -5.31 10.78 -16.93
N SER A 303 -4.02 10.43 -16.84
CA SER A 303 -3.43 9.37 -17.68
C SER A 303 -3.97 7.99 -17.32
N ILE A 304 -4.18 7.69 -16.03
CA ILE A 304 -4.82 6.43 -15.59
C ILE A 304 -6.24 6.32 -16.14
N VAL A 305 -7.02 7.41 -16.04
CA VAL A 305 -8.41 7.46 -16.51
C VAL A 305 -8.51 7.28 -18.03
N SER A 306 -7.66 7.97 -18.79
CA SER A 306 -7.74 7.95 -20.25
C SER A 306 -7.09 6.73 -20.91
N MET A 307 -6.01 6.19 -20.33
CA MET A 307 -5.25 5.09 -20.95
C MET A 307 -5.64 3.71 -20.41
N ASP A 308 -5.74 3.55 -19.09
CA ASP A 308 -5.79 2.23 -18.45
C ASP A 308 -7.21 1.81 -18.06
N LEU A 309 -8.09 2.75 -17.68
CA LEU A 309 -9.47 2.40 -17.31
C LEU A 309 -10.29 1.78 -18.45
N PRO A 310 -10.20 2.22 -19.72
CA PRO A 310 -10.91 1.55 -20.82
C PRO A 310 -10.46 0.09 -20.98
N ILE A 311 -9.16 -0.18 -20.86
CA ILE A 311 -8.61 -1.55 -20.94
C ILE A 311 -9.13 -2.39 -19.77
N LEU A 312 -9.17 -1.82 -18.56
CA LEU A 312 -9.66 -2.50 -17.37
C LEU A 312 -11.18 -2.76 -17.43
N HIS A 313 -11.95 -1.85 -18.03
CA HIS A 313 -13.36 -2.03 -18.30
C HIS A 313 -13.59 -3.28 -19.16
N ASP A 314 -12.95 -3.32 -20.34
CA ASP A 314 -13.11 -4.43 -21.29
C ASP A 314 -12.72 -5.78 -20.68
N PHE A 315 -11.65 -5.79 -19.87
CA PHE A 315 -11.23 -6.97 -19.11
C PHE A 315 -12.31 -7.50 -18.16
N PHE A 316 -12.87 -6.64 -17.30
CA PHE A 316 -13.88 -7.07 -16.34
C PHE A 316 -15.22 -7.37 -17.01
N GLU A 317 -15.54 -6.72 -18.12
CA GLU A 317 -16.73 -7.02 -18.92
C GLU A 317 -16.64 -8.41 -19.56
N LEU A 318 -15.48 -8.78 -20.10
CA LEU A 318 -15.22 -10.13 -20.61
C LEU A 318 -15.35 -11.18 -19.50
N ILE A 319 -14.81 -10.92 -18.30
CA ILE A 319 -14.96 -11.82 -17.16
C ILE A 319 -16.43 -11.97 -16.78
N LEU A 320 -17.17 -10.88 -16.62
CA LEU A 320 -18.58 -10.91 -16.24
C LEU A 320 -19.42 -11.69 -17.26
N ASN A 321 -19.16 -11.47 -18.56
CA ASN A 321 -19.84 -12.19 -19.63
C ASN A 321 -19.52 -13.69 -19.64
N SER A 322 -18.26 -14.07 -19.38
CA SER A 322 -17.86 -15.48 -19.28
C SER A 322 -18.56 -16.20 -18.13
N GLN A 323 -18.72 -15.53 -16.99
CA GLN A 323 -19.40 -16.09 -15.81
C GLN A 323 -20.91 -16.23 -16.03
N ASN A 324 -21.55 -15.25 -16.67
CA ASN A 324 -22.99 -15.27 -16.93
C ASN A 324 -23.41 -16.26 -18.02
N ARG A 325 -22.57 -16.51 -19.03
CA ARG A 325 -22.92 -17.38 -20.18
C ARG A 325 -22.50 -18.83 -20.02
N LEU A 326 -21.80 -19.20 -18.94
CA LEU A 326 -21.18 -20.53 -18.75
C LEU A 326 -20.35 -20.99 -19.96
N GLN A 327 -19.73 -20.03 -20.66
CA GLN A 327 -18.87 -20.27 -21.82
C GLN A 327 -17.43 -19.96 -21.43
N ASP A 328 -16.50 -20.86 -21.78
CA ASP A 328 -15.06 -20.62 -21.65
C ASP A 328 -14.61 -19.65 -22.76
N ILE A 329 -14.91 -18.37 -22.56
CA ILE A 329 -14.39 -17.28 -23.40
C ILE A 329 -12.92 -17.07 -23.00
N PRO A 330 -11.95 -17.22 -23.93
CA PRO A 330 -10.56 -16.95 -23.63
C PRO A 330 -10.37 -15.45 -23.33
N ILE A 331 -9.81 -15.14 -22.15
CA ILE A 331 -9.57 -13.76 -21.71
C ILE A 331 -8.12 -13.40 -22.02
N PRO A 332 -7.87 -12.41 -22.90
CA PRO A 332 -6.51 -12.02 -23.25
C PRO A 332 -5.81 -11.31 -22.08
N PRO A 333 -4.47 -11.36 -22.01
CA PRO A 333 -3.72 -10.54 -21.07
C PRO A 333 -3.87 -9.05 -21.42
N ILE A 334 -3.87 -8.21 -20.40
CA ILE A 334 -3.98 -6.74 -20.50
C ILE A 334 -2.70 -6.04 -20.08
N SER A 335 -2.46 -4.85 -20.62
CA SER A 335 -1.34 -3.98 -20.27
C SER A 335 -1.83 -2.67 -19.66
N LEU A 336 -1.51 -2.41 -18.40
CA LEU A 336 -1.93 -1.22 -17.65
C LEU A 336 -0.70 -0.34 -17.36
N ILE A 337 -0.30 0.45 -18.35
CA ILE A 337 1.00 1.14 -18.38
C ILE A 337 1.02 2.30 -17.38
N ALA A 338 -0.04 3.11 -17.35
CA ALA A 338 -0.09 4.29 -16.50
C ALA A 338 -0.13 3.90 -15.01
N ILE A 339 -0.97 2.93 -14.64
CA ILE A 339 -1.06 2.37 -13.29
C ILE A 339 0.29 1.76 -12.90
N LYS A 340 0.95 1.01 -13.79
CA LYS A 340 2.25 0.41 -13.48
C LYS A 340 3.33 1.47 -13.27
N ALA A 341 3.42 2.47 -14.14
CA ALA A 341 4.37 3.57 -14.03
C ALA A 341 4.16 4.36 -12.73
N PHE A 342 2.90 4.70 -12.44
CA PHE A 342 2.47 5.40 -11.24
C PHE A 342 2.84 4.65 -9.96
N THR A 343 2.34 3.40 -9.81
CA THR A 343 2.55 2.61 -8.59
C THR A 343 4.02 2.28 -8.35
N SER A 344 4.78 2.01 -9.42
CA SER A 344 6.19 1.65 -9.30
C SER A 344 7.05 2.88 -8.97
N HIS A 345 6.91 4.00 -9.70
CA HIS A 345 7.75 5.18 -9.47
C HIS A 345 7.46 5.85 -8.12
N ILE A 346 6.18 6.00 -7.77
CA ILE A 346 5.81 6.56 -6.46
C ILE A 346 6.19 5.58 -5.36
N GLY A 347 5.92 4.28 -5.53
CA GLY A 347 6.34 3.25 -4.59
C GLY A 347 7.85 3.26 -4.34
N ASP A 348 8.66 3.39 -5.38
CA ASP A 348 10.12 3.49 -5.29
C ASP A 348 10.57 4.76 -4.57
N THR A 349 9.96 5.90 -4.90
CA THR A 349 10.28 7.20 -4.27
C THR A 349 10.02 7.14 -2.77
N LEU A 350 8.88 6.59 -2.37
CA LEU A 350 8.51 6.39 -0.97
C LEU A 350 9.38 5.35 -0.28
N THR A 351 9.72 4.26 -0.97
CA THR A 351 10.59 3.22 -0.43
C THR A 351 12.00 3.74 -0.21
N LEU A 352 12.56 4.51 -1.14
CA LEU A 352 13.87 5.15 -0.98
C LEU A 352 13.87 6.16 0.18
N TYR A 353 12.81 6.95 0.32
CA TYR A 353 12.62 7.83 1.47
C TYR A 353 12.54 7.04 2.80
N ASN A 354 11.76 5.96 2.85
CA ASN A 354 11.64 5.13 4.05
C ASN A 354 12.96 4.42 4.39
N LEU A 355 13.71 3.95 3.38
CA LEU A 355 15.05 3.40 3.57
C LEU A 355 15.97 4.47 4.17
N LEU A 356 15.97 5.71 3.66
CA LEU A 356 16.77 6.80 4.24
C LEU A 356 16.46 7.00 5.73
N ASN A 357 15.19 6.97 6.10
CA ASN A 357 14.77 7.09 7.50
C ASN A 357 15.21 5.86 8.32
N LEU A 358 15.08 4.64 7.79
CA LEU A 358 15.52 3.41 8.46
C LEU A 358 17.06 3.27 8.55
N PHE A 359 17.83 3.99 7.74
CA PHE A 359 19.29 4.03 7.90
C PHE A 359 19.76 5.24 8.71
N ASN A 360 18.87 6.19 9.02
CA ASN A 360 19.19 7.31 9.88
C ASN A 360 18.83 7.02 11.35
N TYR A 361 19.79 7.24 12.24
CA TYR A 361 19.66 7.03 13.69
C TYR A 361 19.32 8.30 14.50
N SER A 362 19.05 9.45 13.85
CA SER A 362 18.88 10.75 14.52
C SER A 362 17.52 11.03 15.17
N GLU A 363 16.63 10.04 15.30
CA GLU A 363 15.20 10.23 15.61
C GLU A 363 14.89 10.72 17.06
N HIS A 364 15.81 10.62 18.04
CA HIS A 364 15.56 11.13 19.40
C HIS A 364 15.41 12.67 19.50
N GLU A 365 15.75 13.41 18.44
CA GLU A 365 15.54 14.86 18.37
C GLU A 365 14.13 15.22 17.87
N GLU A 366 13.50 14.37 17.05
CA GLU A 366 12.14 14.56 16.50
C GLU A 366 11.12 14.73 17.63
N SER A 367 11.13 13.81 18.59
CA SER A 367 10.20 13.79 19.73
C SER A 367 10.30 15.04 20.62
N LYS A 368 11.46 15.71 20.68
CA LYS A 368 11.65 16.96 21.45
C LYS A 368 11.09 18.21 20.74
N LEU A 369 11.02 18.20 19.41
CA LEU A 369 10.43 19.30 18.64
C LEU A 369 8.91 19.33 18.78
N TYR A 370 8.29 18.14 18.77
CA TYR A 370 6.85 17.99 18.96
C TYR A 370 6.40 18.39 20.37
N GLU A 371 7.17 18.06 21.42
CA GLU A 371 6.85 18.50 22.78
C GLU A 371 6.87 20.04 22.95
N LYS A 372 7.46 20.78 22.01
CA LYS A 372 7.56 22.25 22.06
C LYS A 372 6.51 23.00 21.21
N ASN A 373 5.60 22.33 20.50
CA ASN A 373 4.66 22.97 19.57
C ASN A 373 5.34 23.92 18.54
N GLN A 374 6.62 23.69 18.22
CA GLN A 374 7.43 24.61 17.41
C GLN A 374 7.39 24.32 15.90
N LEU A 375 6.70 23.26 15.49
CA LEU A 375 6.54 22.94 14.07
C LEU A 375 5.38 23.78 13.52
N THR A 376 5.71 24.98 13.03
CA THR A 376 4.86 25.65 12.04
C THR A 376 4.83 24.80 10.76
N TYR A 377 3.82 24.97 9.91
CA TYR A 377 3.63 24.24 8.63
C TYR A 377 4.79 24.40 7.62
N GLU A 378 5.86 25.07 8.02
CA GLU A 378 7.12 25.15 7.31
C GLU A 378 8.00 23.95 7.69
N GLN A 379 8.13 23.03 6.72
CA GLN A 379 9.32 22.26 6.38
C GLN A 379 10.43 22.26 7.44
N THR A 380 10.54 21.17 8.21
CA THR A 380 11.61 21.06 9.21
C THR A 380 12.65 20.06 8.73
N PHE A 381 13.82 20.58 8.36
CA PHE A 381 15.04 19.77 8.20
C PHE A 381 15.65 19.51 9.57
N LEU A 382 15.87 18.25 9.89
CA LEU A 382 16.58 17.88 11.11
C LEU A 382 18.02 17.59 10.77
N ILE A 383 18.86 18.55 11.14
CA ILE A 383 20.31 18.50 10.95
C ILE A 383 20.91 17.96 12.23
N ASN A 384 21.31 16.68 12.21
CA ASN A 384 22.01 16.07 13.32
C ASN A 384 23.50 16.00 12.97
N PRO A 385 24.43 16.53 13.79
CA PRO A 385 25.85 16.45 13.50
C PRO A 385 26.29 14.99 13.35
N LEU A 386 26.95 14.67 12.23
CA LEU A 386 27.64 13.39 12.02
C LEU A 386 28.65 13.22 13.15
N SER A 387 28.37 12.33 14.10
CA SER A 387 29.46 11.65 14.78
C SER A 387 30.02 10.67 13.75
N GLU A 388 31.31 10.73 13.43
CA GLU A 388 32.02 9.72 12.60
C GLU A 388 32.07 8.33 13.28
N ASN A 389 31.16 8.07 14.22
CA ASN A 389 31.17 6.92 15.07
C ASN A 389 30.24 5.87 14.46
N ASN A 390 30.78 4.70 14.15
CA ASN A 390 30.05 3.52 13.70
C ASN A 390 29.00 3.02 14.72
N LYS A 391 28.90 3.70 15.86
CA LYS A 391 27.95 3.51 16.95
C LYS A 391 26.75 4.47 16.90
N SER A 392 26.50 5.13 15.78
CA SER A 392 25.32 5.99 15.61
C SER A 392 24.01 5.24 15.89
N TYR A 393 23.95 3.94 15.62
CA TYR A 393 22.83 3.06 15.97
C TYR A 393 22.45 3.09 17.47
N GLN A 394 23.39 3.42 18.37
CA GLN A 394 23.14 3.50 19.81
C GLN A 394 22.19 4.64 20.19
N GLN A 395 21.98 5.61 19.30
CA GLN A 395 20.92 6.60 19.43
C GLN A 395 19.53 6.02 19.19
N ARG A 396 19.42 4.76 18.75
CA ARG A 396 18.14 4.11 18.46
C ARG A 396 17.90 2.89 19.30
N PHE A 397 18.92 2.06 19.51
CA PHE A 397 18.82 0.92 20.38
C PHE A 397 20.14 0.54 21.04
N ASP A 398 20.04 -0.02 22.23
CA ASP A 398 21.16 -0.52 23.01
C ASP A 398 21.33 -2.04 22.84
N LEU A 399 22.30 -2.46 22.03
CA LEU A 399 22.60 -3.89 21.79
C LEU A 399 23.08 -4.66 23.04
N SER A 400 23.43 -3.97 24.14
CA SER A 400 23.71 -4.64 25.41
C SER A 400 22.45 -5.13 26.11
N LYS A 401 21.28 -4.60 25.73
CA LYS A 401 19.97 -5.02 26.23
C LYS A 401 19.28 -5.94 25.23
N LYS A 402 18.56 -6.92 25.76
CA LYS A 402 17.71 -7.83 24.97
C LYS A 402 16.67 -7.08 24.13
N SER A 403 16.03 -6.06 24.69
CA SER A 403 15.09 -5.20 23.94
C SER A 403 15.78 -4.47 22.77
N GLY A 404 17.01 -3.98 22.94
CA GLY A 404 17.75 -3.34 21.86
C GLY A 404 18.20 -4.30 20.77
N GLN A 405 18.56 -5.54 21.13
CA GLN A 405 18.85 -6.59 20.15
C GLN A 405 17.61 -6.95 19.32
N HIS A 406 16.46 -7.14 19.96
CA HIS A 406 15.20 -7.42 19.25
C HIS A 406 14.76 -6.25 18.36
N ALA A 407 14.96 -5.00 18.82
CA ALA A 407 14.71 -3.82 18.00
C ALA A 407 15.62 -3.78 16.76
N ALA A 408 16.89 -4.18 16.89
CA ALA A 408 17.82 -4.29 15.76
C ALA A 408 17.36 -5.34 14.74
N LEU A 409 16.89 -6.51 15.19
CA LEU A 409 16.33 -7.54 14.32
C LEU A 409 15.05 -7.05 13.61
N ARG A 410 14.17 -6.33 14.31
CA ARG A 410 12.99 -5.70 13.70
C ARG A 410 13.36 -4.76 12.56
N ARG A 411 14.42 -3.97 12.75
CA ARG A 411 14.89 -3.01 11.75
C ARG A 411 15.47 -3.72 10.52
N LEU A 412 16.18 -4.82 10.71
CA LEU A 412 16.61 -5.71 9.62
C LEU A 412 15.42 -6.26 8.82
N GLN A 413 14.36 -6.74 9.52
CA GLN A 413 13.12 -7.17 8.86
C GLN A 413 12.46 -6.04 8.06
N ALA A 414 12.37 -4.83 8.64
CA ALA A 414 11.76 -3.67 7.98
C ALA A 414 12.52 -3.28 6.71
N ILE A 415 13.85 -3.22 6.76
CA ILE A 415 14.71 -2.92 5.60
C ILE A 415 14.55 -4.01 4.54
N GLY A 416 14.64 -5.28 4.92
CA GLY A 416 14.48 -6.38 3.96
C GLY A 416 13.09 -6.43 3.32
N GLU A 417 12.03 -6.06 4.06
CA GLU A 417 10.67 -5.92 3.53
C GLU A 417 10.60 -4.81 2.46
N LEU A 418 11.23 -3.66 2.71
CA LEU A 418 11.32 -2.57 1.73
C LEU A 418 12.12 -2.98 0.49
N CYS A 419 13.15 -3.81 0.63
CA CYS A 419 13.93 -4.33 -0.50
C CYS A 419 13.24 -5.45 -1.29
N THR A 420 12.04 -5.90 -0.90
CA THR A 420 11.30 -6.90 -1.68
C THR A 420 10.83 -6.32 -3.01
N GLY A 421 10.72 -7.17 -4.03
CA GLY A 421 10.20 -6.78 -5.35
C GLY A 421 8.75 -6.28 -5.36
N LYS A 422 8.05 -6.31 -4.21
CA LYS A 422 6.72 -5.71 -4.02
C LYS A 422 6.81 -4.21 -3.72
N LYS A 423 7.85 -3.77 -2.99
CA LYS A 423 8.01 -2.38 -2.52
C LYS A 423 9.08 -1.62 -3.29
N LEU A 424 10.20 -2.29 -3.60
CA LEU A 424 11.27 -1.75 -4.43
C LEU A 424 11.25 -2.42 -5.81
N SER A 425 11.07 -1.62 -6.85
CA SER A 425 10.97 -2.11 -8.21
C SER A 425 12.34 -2.47 -8.78
N ARG A 426 12.33 -3.27 -9.85
CA ARG A 426 13.53 -3.57 -10.62
C ARG A 426 14.17 -2.33 -11.24
N GLU A 427 13.41 -1.26 -11.46
CA GLU A 427 13.96 0.01 -11.97
C GLU A 427 14.99 0.63 -11.04
N ILE A 428 14.92 0.32 -9.74
CA ILE A 428 15.91 0.78 -8.76
C ILE A 428 16.97 -0.29 -8.52
N THR A 429 16.57 -1.56 -8.34
CA THR A 429 17.54 -2.61 -8.01
C THR A 429 18.52 -2.89 -9.14
N ASP A 430 18.10 -2.69 -10.39
CA ASP A 430 18.95 -2.90 -11.56
C ASP A 430 19.90 -1.71 -11.85
N LEU A 431 19.78 -0.59 -11.09
CA LEU A 431 20.70 0.54 -11.22
C LEU A 431 22.09 0.21 -10.69
N ASP A 432 22.19 -0.59 -9.62
CA ASP A 432 23.47 -0.91 -8.99
C ASP A 432 23.61 -2.44 -8.84
N ASP A 433 24.37 -3.04 -9.75
CA ASP A 433 24.65 -4.48 -9.77
C ASP A 433 25.71 -4.91 -8.75
N THR A 434 26.27 -3.96 -7.99
CA THR A 434 27.24 -4.23 -6.92
C THR A 434 26.58 -4.55 -5.57
N ILE A 435 25.25 -4.35 -5.46
CA ILE A 435 24.45 -4.63 -4.25
C ILE A 435 23.66 -5.94 -4.43
N ASP A 436 23.82 -6.87 -3.49
CA ASP A 436 22.97 -8.06 -3.42
C ASP A 436 21.65 -7.74 -2.71
N TRP A 437 20.69 -7.17 -3.43
CA TRP A 437 19.34 -6.91 -2.93
C TRP A 437 18.64 -8.19 -2.40
N GLY A 438 18.99 -9.35 -2.96
CA GLY A 438 18.46 -10.65 -2.54
C GLY A 438 18.95 -11.07 -1.14
N ALA A 439 20.11 -10.59 -0.69
CA ALA A 439 20.60 -10.85 0.66
C ALA A 439 19.69 -10.21 1.73
N PHE A 440 19.26 -8.96 1.53
CA PHE A 440 18.33 -8.28 2.44
C PHE A 440 17.00 -9.05 2.57
N VAL A 441 16.44 -9.50 1.44
CA VAL A 441 15.20 -10.29 1.41
C VAL A 441 15.39 -11.64 2.11
N THR A 442 16.51 -12.33 1.83
CA THR A 442 16.82 -13.63 2.47
C THR A 442 16.94 -13.50 3.99
N VAL A 443 17.66 -12.49 4.47
CA VAL A 443 17.82 -12.22 5.91
C VAL A 443 16.46 -11.93 6.54
N ARG A 444 15.64 -11.09 5.90
CA ARG A 444 14.27 -10.82 6.35
C ARG A 444 13.44 -12.08 6.43
N ASP A 445 13.44 -12.93 5.41
CA ASP A 445 12.65 -14.17 5.40
C ASP A 445 13.11 -15.13 6.52
N GLY A 446 14.43 -15.26 6.73
CA GLY A 446 15.00 -16.02 7.84
C GLY A 446 14.57 -15.49 9.21
N LEU A 447 14.52 -14.17 9.37
CA LEU A 447 14.08 -13.51 10.62
C LEU A 447 12.57 -13.58 10.84
N CYS A 448 11.74 -13.47 9.79
CA CYS A 448 10.27 -13.51 9.88
C CYS A 448 9.72 -14.93 10.05
N HIS A 449 10.47 -15.95 9.63
CA HIS A 449 10.07 -17.35 9.71
C HIS A 449 11.00 -18.15 10.64
N PRO A 450 11.06 -17.83 11.95
CA PRO A 450 11.84 -18.62 12.92
C PRO A 450 11.32 -20.05 13.06
N ASP A 451 10.10 -20.27 12.58
CA ASP A 451 9.31 -21.47 12.69
C ASP A 451 9.62 -22.51 11.59
N GLU A 452 10.35 -22.08 10.56
CA GLU A 452 10.82 -22.89 9.42
C GLU A 452 12.30 -23.26 9.58
N ARG A 453 12.67 -24.44 9.06
CA ARG A 453 14.05 -24.94 9.07
C ARG A 453 14.64 -24.88 10.50
N ASP A 454 15.92 -24.56 10.60
CA ASP A 454 16.66 -24.25 11.82
C ASP A 454 16.86 -22.72 11.99
N ASN A 455 15.95 -21.91 11.44
CA ASN A 455 16.10 -20.44 11.43
C ASN A 455 16.20 -19.88 12.84
N LYS A 456 15.40 -20.35 13.81
CA LYS A 456 15.51 -19.90 15.22
C LYS A 456 16.92 -20.09 15.78
N TYR A 457 17.56 -21.23 15.51
CA TYR A 457 18.92 -21.48 15.97
C TYR A 457 19.92 -20.49 15.32
N LYS A 458 19.77 -20.22 14.02
CA LYS A 458 20.60 -19.24 13.30
C LYS A 458 20.38 -17.81 13.83
N ILE A 459 19.16 -17.47 14.25
CA ILE A 459 18.85 -16.20 14.93
C ILE A 459 19.53 -16.14 16.29
N ASP A 460 19.48 -17.22 17.07
CA ASP A 460 20.13 -17.29 18.39
C ASP A 460 21.64 -17.18 18.29
N LEU A 461 22.25 -17.76 17.25
CA LEU A 461 23.66 -17.57 16.93
C LEU A 461 23.98 -16.09 16.64
N LEU A 462 23.13 -15.40 15.86
CA LEU A 462 23.31 -13.98 15.57
C LEU A 462 23.17 -13.11 16.83
N LEU A 463 22.18 -13.40 17.69
CA LEU A 463 21.98 -12.69 18.95
C LEU A 463 23.12 -12.94 19.96
N SER A 464 23.76 -14.10 19.88
CA SER A 464 24.95 -14.43 20.68
C SER A 464 26.21 -13.74 20.16
N ASP A 465 26.28 -13.42 18.86
CA ASP A 465 27.38 -12.71 18.20
C ASP A 465 27.07 -11.21 18.06
N ILE A 466 27.11 -10.50 19.19
CA ILE A 466 26.81 -9.05 19.24
C ILE A 466 27.73 -8.26 18.30
N SER A 467 29.00 -8.66 18.16
CA SER A 467 29.95 -7.97 17.28
C SER A 467 29.54 -8.06 15.81
N ARG A 468 29.03 -9.21 15.37
CA ARG A 468 28.49 -9.36 14.01
C ARG A 468 27.23 -8.54 13.81
N LEU A 469 26.31 -8.53 14.78
CA LEU A 469 25.10 -7.70 14.70
C LEU A 469 25.45 -6.21 14.67
N GLU A 470 26.39 -5.76 15.50
CA GLU A 470 26.92 -4.38 15.55
C GLU A 470 27.56 -3.99 14.21
N ARG A 471 28.34 -4.88 13.56
CA ARG A 471 28.90 -4.60 12.24
C ARG A 471 27.82 -4.39 11.17
N ILE A 472 26.74 -5.18 11.20
CA ILE A 472 25.64 -5.05 10.24
C ILE A 472 24.92 -3.71 10.45
N VAL A 473 24.45 -3.44 11.67
CA VAL A 473 23.63 -2.23 11.95
C VAL A 473 24.47 -0.95 12.12
N GLY A 474 25.77 -1.05 12.36
CA GLY A 474 26.69 0.07 12.46
C GLY A 474 27.36 0.37 11.13
N ASP A 475 28.39 -0.43 10.79
CA ASP A 475 29.27 -0.19 9.65
C ASP A 475 28.54 -0.29 8.30
N GLU A 476 27.90 -1.43 8.05
CA GLU A 476 27.28 -1.75 6.75
C GLU A 476 26.07 -0.87 6.45
N PHE A 477 25.24 -0.58 7.45
CA PHE A 477 24.10 0.31 7.31
C PHE A 477 24.52 1.77 7.07
N SER A 478 25.58 2.23 7.74
CA SER A 478 26.16 3.55 7.47
C SER A 478 26.75 3.64 6.05
N GLU A 479 27.31 2.55 5.54
CA GLU A 479 27.76 2.45 4.15
C GLU A 479 26.57 2.47 3.16
N PHE A 480 25.48 1.74 3.45
CA PHE A 480 24.28 1.76 2.62
C PHE A 480 23.68 3.16 2.53
N TRP A 481 23.62 3.90 3.64
CA TRP A 481 23.13 5.28 3.66
C TRP A 481 23.90 6.17 2.66
N LYS A 482 25.22 5.99 2.54
CA LYS A 482 26.09 6.70 1.58
C LYS A 482 25.86 6.28 0.12
N LYS A 483 25.28 5.10 -0.11
CA LYS A 483 24.95 4.58 -1.45
C LYS A 483 23.64 5.10 -2.01
N ILE A 484 22.67 5.45 -1.18
CA ILE A 484 21.38 5.98 -1.63
C ILE A 484 21.53 7.23 -2.54
N PRO A 485 22.40 8.22 -2.26
CA PRO A 485 22.68 9.31 -3.20
C PRO A 485 23.15 8.86 -4.58
N GLN A 486 23.94 7.79 -4.65
CA GLN A 486 24.46 7.26 -5.92
C GLN A 486 23.30 6.65 -6.71
N LEU A 487 22.46 5.83 -6.07
CA LEU A 487 21.24 5.29 -6.66
C LEU A 487 20.31 6.39 -7.17
N LEU A 488 20.09 7.44 -6.39
CA LEU A 488 19.26 8.58 -6.79
C LEU A 488 19.85 9.31 -8.00
N LYS A 489 21.18 9.50 -8.06
CA LYS A 489 21.84 10.12 -9.23
C LYS A 489 21.68 9.25 -10.50
N MET A 490 21.76 7.93 -10.36
CA MET A 490 21.54 7.00 -11.47
C MET A 490 20.07 6.97 -11.92
N ARG A 491 19.13 7.12 -10.99
CA ARG A 491 17.71 7.31 -11.33
C ARG A 491 17.47 8.63 -12.07
N GLU A 492 18.11 9.70 -11.63
CA GLU A 492 18.01 11.03 -12.28
C GLU A 492 18.64 11.04 -13.68
N SER A 493 19.70 10.29 -13.94
CA SER A 493 20.27 10.18 -15.30
C SER A 493 19.34 9.46 -16.28
N GLN A 494 18.40 8.67 -15.74
CA GLN A 494 17.47 7.83 -16.48
C GLN A 494 16.09 8.45 -16.74
N ILE A 495 15.59 9.29 -15.84
CA ILE A 495 14.26 9.94 -15.93
C ILE A 495 14.37 11.47 -16.06
N GLY A 496 15.51 12.05 -15.64
CA GLY A 496 15.69 13.49 -15.47
C GLY A 496 15.61 13.91 -14.01
N LYS A 497 16.09 15.14 -13.75
CA LYS A 497 16.03 15.78 -12.42
C LYS A 497 14.62 16.30 -12.14
N TYR A 498 14.24 16.30 -10.87
CA TYR A 498 13.03 17.00 -10.43
C TYR A 498 13.30 18.51 -10.30
N GLU A 499 12.42 19.33 -10.87
CA GLU A 499 12.58 20.80 -11.00
C GLU A 499 11.31 21.56 -10.53
N HIS A 500 10.56 21.01 -9.56
CA HIS A 500 9.30 21.60 -9.06
C HIS A 500 8.21 21.78 -10.13
N ASP A 501 8.19 20.86 -11.08
CA ASP A 501 7.16 20.79 -12.12
C ASP A 501 6.60 19.36 -12.12
N SER A 502 5.52 19.17 -11.37
CA SER A 502 4.85 17.88 -11.17
C SER A 502 4.34 17.31 -12.50
N GLN A 503 3.84 18.16 -13.39
CA GLN A 503 3.27 17.75 -14.67
C GLN A 503 4.35 17.24 -15.61
N LYS A 504 5.44 18.02 -15.78
CA LYS A 504 6.61 17.59 -16.56
C LYS A 504 7.20 16.31 -15.98
N ARG A 505 7.28 16.21 -14.65
CA ARG A 505 7.79 15.02 -13.97
C ARG A 505 6.95 13.79 -14.28
N TRP A 506 5.62 13.88 -14.18
CA TRP A 506 4.72 12.78 -14.52
C TRP A 506 4.90 12.33 -15.98
N LEU A 507 4.98 13.28 -16.92
CA LEU A 507 5.18 12.96 -18.34
C LEU A 507 6.50 12.22 -18.60
N GLN A 508 7.59 12.61 -17.93
CA GLN A 508 8.88 11.91 -18.01
C GLN A 508 8.79 10.46 -17.51
N ILE A 509 8.10 10.26 -16.38
CA ILE A 509 7.87 8.93 -15.80
C ILE A 509 7.09 8.07 -16.79
N LEU A 510 5.95 8.57 -17.29
CA LEU A 510 5.09 7.85 -18.21
C LEU A 510 5.79 7.50 -19.53
N GLN A 511 6.55 8.45 -20.09
CA GLN A 511 7.30 8.26 -21.33
C GLN A 511 8.34 7.15 -21.20
N ARG A 512 9.05 7.07 -20.07
CA ARG A 512 10.04 6.02 -19.82
C ARG A 512 9.40 4.64 -19.83
N TYR A 513 8.30 4.46 -19.09
CA TYR A 513 7.60 3.17 -19.02
C TYR A 513 7.03 2.77 -20.37
N THR A 514 6.47 3.72 -21.12
CA THR A 514 5.96 3.48 -22.47
C THR A 514 7.07 3.04 -23.43
N SER A 515 8.22 3.72 -23.40
CA SER A 515 9.36 3.43 -24.28
C SER A 515 9.96 2.04 -24.02
N LYS A 516 10.06 1.63 -22.75
CA LYS A 516 10.61 0.33 -22.35
C LYS A 516 9.74 -0.85 -22.81
N ILE A 517 8.42 -0.67 -22.80
CA ILE A 517 7.48 -1.69 -23.30
C ILE A 517 7.61 -1.81 -24.82
N SER A 518 7.69 -0.68 -25.53
CA SER A 518 7.90 -0.67 -26.99
C SER A 518 9.22 -1.31 -27.40
N SER A 519 10.30 -1.17 -26.62
CA SER A 519 11.56 -1.86 -26.90
C SER A 519 11.48 -3.37 -26.70
N HIS A 520 10.76 -3.85 -25.69
CA HIS A 520 10.57 -5.30 -25.46
C HIS A 520 9.57 -5.95 -26.43
N ALA A 521 8.66 -5.18 -27.03
CA ALA A 521 7.77 -5.67 -28.07
C ALA A 521 8.47 -5.90 -29.43
N ASN A 522 9.67 -5.32 -29.62
CA ASN A 522 10.50 -5.48 -30.82
C ASN A 522 11.55 -6.60 -30.68
N ASP A 523 11.65 -7.26 -29.53
CA ASP A 523 12.39 -8.51 -29.42
C ASP A 523 11.55 -9.58 -30.12
N GLU A 524 11.89 -9.90 -31.37
CA GLU A 524 11.19 -10.90 -32.18
C GLU A 524 10.98 -12.20 -31.37
N PRO A 525 9.78 -12.82 -31.40
CA PRO A 525 9.63 -14.15 -30.84
C PRO A 525 10.64 -15.07 -31.54
N GLU A 526 11.48 -15.76 -30.77
CA GLU A 526 12.44 -16.76 -31.26
C GLU A 526 11.83 -17.51 -32.44
N GLU A 527 12.49 -17.44 -33.60
CA GLU A 527 12.07 -18.09 -34.84
C GLU A 527 11.48 -19.47 -34.53
N ALA A 528 10.18 -19.62 -34.81
CA ALA A 528 9.52 -20.90 -34.69
C ALA A 528 10.34 -21.90 -35.50
N GLN A 529 10.97 -22.85 -34.78
CA GLN A 529 11.79 -23.91 -35.37
C GLN A 529 11.03 -24.49 -36.56
N ALA A 530 11.70 -24.57 -37.72
CA ALA A 530 11.14 -25.11 -38.95
C ALA A 530 10.32 -26.37 -38.64
N VAL A 531 9.02 -26.33 -38.98
CA VAL A 531 8.06 -27.41 -38.67
C VAL A 531 8.60 -28.72 -39.23
N THR A 532 9.16 -29.55 -38.35
CA THR A 532 9.66 -30.87 -38.72
C THR A 532 8.51 -31.86 -38.63
N ARG A 533 8.27 -32.58 -39.73
CA ARG A 533 7.27 -33.64 -39.78
C ARG A 533 7.56 -34.68 -38.70
N ARG A 534 6.57 -35.03 -37.88
CA ARG A 534 6.75 -35.86 -36.68
C ARG A 534 6.69 -37.37 -36.95
N VAL A 535 6.15 -37.79 -38.10
CA VAL A 535 5.96 -39.19 -38.49
C VAL A 535 6.30 -39.37 -39.97
N SER A 536 6.78 -40.56 -40.35
CA SER A 536 7.03 -40.89 -41.76
C SER A 536 5.72 -40.94 -42.57
N GLU A 537 5.78 -40.62 -43.86
CA GLU A 537 4.61 -40.67 -44.76
C GLU A 537 3.96 -42.06 -44.82
N VAL A 538 4.77 -43.10 -44.64
CA VAL A 538 4.32 -44.50 -44.66
C VAL A 538 3.51 -44.83 -43.39
N ASP A 539 3.99 -44.41 -42.22
CA ASP A 539 3.29 -44.62 -40.95
C ASP A 539 2.02 -43.75 -40.88
N GLU A 540 2.07 -42.49 -41.34
CA GLU A 540 0.90 -41.63 -41.44
C GLU A 540 -0.16 -42.23 -42.36
N LYS A 541 0.21 -42.65 -43.57
CA LYS A 541 -0.74 -43.26 -44.51
C LYS A 541 -1.38 -44.51 -43.91
N LEU A 542 -0.59 -45.37 -43.28
CA LEU A 542 -1.09 -46.58 -42.60
C LEU A 542 -2.11 -46.24 -41.49
N PHE A 543 -1.87 -45.17 -40.73
CA PHE A 543 -2.75 -44.73 -39.64
C PHE A 543 -4.03 -44.08 -40.16
N ILE A 544 -3.92 -43.21 -41.16
CA ILE A 544 -5.05 -42.53 -41.79
C ILE A 544 -5.94 -43.52 -42.56
N ASP A 545 -5.36 -44.46 -43.30
CA ASP A 545 -6.11 -45.49 -44.01
C ASP A 545 -6.93 -46.36 -43.04
N ALA A 546 -6.39 -46.62 -41.84
CA ALA A 546 -7.11 -47.36 -40.79
C ALA A 546 -8.27 -46.57 -40.17
N LEU A 547 -8.15 -45.24 -40.06
CA LEU A 547 -9.24 -44.36 -39.63
C LEU A 547 -10.33 -44.26 -40.71
N ILE A 548 -9.94 -44.18 -41.99
CA ILE A 548 -10.88 -44.15 -43.12
C ILE A 548 -11.64 -45.48 -43.21
N GLU A 549 -10.96 -46.63 -43.06
CA GLU A 549 -11.58 -47.96 -43.06
C GLU A 549 -12.70 -48.09 -42.01
N LYS A 550 -12.54 -47.44 -40.85
CA LYS A 550 -13.50 -47.45 -39.75
C LYS A 550 -14.43 -46.24 -39.74
N MET A 551 -14.50 -45.50 -40.85
CA MET A 551 -15.39 -44.35 -41.04
C MET A 551 -15.26 -43.28 -39.95
N ALA A 552 -14.03 -42.96 -39.55
CA ALA A 552 -13.77 -41.86 -38.61
C ALA A 552 -14.28 -40.51 -39.17
N PRO A 553 -14.76 -39.58 -38.32
CA PRO A 553 -15.12 -38.24 -38.74
C PRO A 553 -13.97 -37.52 -39.45
N LYS A 554 -14.29 -36.67 -40.42
CA LYS A 554 -13.28 -35.98 -41.25
C LYS A 554 -12.39 -35.05 -40.39
N GLU A 555 -12.98 -34.47 -39.35
CA GLU A 555 -12.31 -33.61 -38.38
C GLU A 555 -11.19 -34.35 -37.65
N ILE A 556 -11.42 -35.62 -37.27
CA ILE A 556 -10.43 -36.48 -36.59
C ILE A 556 -9.29 -36.87 -37.54
N ILE A 557 -9.62 -37.12 -38.81
CA ILE A 557 -8.63 -37.45 -39.85
C ILE A 557 -7.71 -36.25 -40.11
N ASP A 558 -8.30 -35.05 -40.25
CA ASP A 558 -7.55 -33.81 -40.49
C ASP A 558 -6.75 -33.38 -39.25
N GLU A 559 -7.28 -33.60 -38.05
CA GLU A 559 -6.54 -33.43 -36.79
C GLU A 559 -5.32 -34.34 -36.72
N CYS A 560 -5.46 -35.64 -37.05
CA CYS A 560 -4.33 -36.57 -37.07
C CYS A 560 -3.27 -36.18 -38.11
N ARG A 561 -3.67 -35.72 -39.30
CA ARG A 561 -2.74 -35.19 -40.33
C ARG A 561 -1.96 -33.98 -39.82
N ASN A 562 -2.64 -33.04 -39.17
CA ASN A 562 -2.01 -31.85 -38.61
C ASN A 562 -1.04 -32.20 -37.46
N ILE A 563 -1.38 -33.21 -36.63
CA ILE A 563 -0.49 -33.72 -35.58
C ILE A 563 0.76 -34.35 -36.19
N PHE A 564 0.61 -35.20 -37.21
CA PHE A 564 1.73 -35.87 -37.88
C PHE A 564 2.61 -34.92 -38.69
N ALA A 565 2.02 -33.89 -39.30
CA ALA A 565 2.72 -32.81 -40.00
C ALA A 565 3.49 -31.87 -39.06
N GLY A 566 3.27 -31.97 -37.74
CA GLY A 566 3.91 -31.11 -36.75
C GLY A 566 3.22 -29.76 -36.55
N ILE A 567 2.08 -29.53 -37.21
CA ILE A 567 1.31 -28.28 -37.22
C ILE A 567 0.44 -28.15 -35.95
N ALA A 568 -0.15 -29.26 -35.47
CA ALA A 568 -0.97 -29.30 -34.26
C ALA A 568 -0.20 -29.87 -33.06
N PRO A 569 -0.48 -29.45 -31.81
CA PRO A 569 0.15 -30.03 -30.61
C PRO A 569 -0.25 -31.50 -30.39
N ILE A 570 0.58 -32.26 -29.68
CA ILE A 570 0.29 -33.66 -29.36
C ILE A 570 -0.85 -33.70 -28.33
N PRO A 571 -1.97 -34.40 -28.61
CA PRO A 571 -3.11 -34.45 -27.71
C PRO A 571 -2.78 -35.22 -26.43
N ASN A 572 -3.45 -34.89 -25.31
CA ASN A 572 -3.29 -35.61 -24.05
C ASN A 572 -3.83 -37.06 -24.14
N LYS A 573 -3.51 -37.90 -23.15
CA LYS A 573 -3.89 -39.34 -23.15
C LYS A 573 -5.41 -39.59 -23.28
N LYS A 574 -6.24 -38.65 -22.83
CA LYS A 574 -7.71 -38.76 -22.91
C LYS A 574 -8.16 -38.62 -24.37
N ILE A 575 -7.69 -37.58 -25.05
CA ILE A 575 -8.01 -37.30 -26.46
C ILE A 575 -7.38 -38.37 -27.37
N GLN A 576 -6.15 -38.81 -27.10
CA GLN A 576 -5.55 -39.96 -27.80
C GLN A 576 -6.42 -41.23 -27.70
N GLY A 577 -6.97 -41.49 -26.50
CA GLY A 577 -7.89 -42.61 -26.29
C GLY A 577 -9.18 -42.49 -27.11
N GLU A 578 -9.68 -41.27 -27.34
CA GLU A 578 -10.84 -41.01 -28.20
C GLU A 578 -10.51 -41.23 -29.68
N ILE A 579 -9.35 -40.78 -30.15
CA ILE A 579 -8.87 -41.05 -31.52
C ILE A 579 -8.71 -42.57 -31.74
N PHE A 580 -8.15 -43.29 -30.76
CA PHE A 580 -7.95 -44.74 -30.86
C PHE A 580 -9.26 -45.54 -30.88
N ARG A 581 -10.39 -44.97 -30.45
CA ARG A 581 -11.71 -45.64 -30.59
C ARG A 581 -12.13 -45.78 -32.05
N TYR A 582 -11.61 -44.92 -32.93
CA TYR A 582 -11.85 -44.98 -34.36
C TYR A 582 -10.85 -45.86 -35.12
N LEU A 583 -9.90 -46.49 -34.42
CA LEU A 583 -9.02 -47.49 -35.01
C LEU A 583 -9.66 -48.89 -34.97
N PRO A 584 -9.22 -49.83 -35.84
CA PRO A 584 -9.67 -51.21 -35.77
C PRO A 584 -9.43 -51.81 -34.37
N PRO A 585 -10.46 -52.33 -33.70
CA PRO A 585 -10.34 -52.75 -32.32
C PRO A 585 -9.34 -53.90 -32.16
N ARG A 586 -8.75 -53.99 -30.98
CA ARG A 586 -7.75 -55.02 -30.64
C ARG A 586 -8.25 -56.46 -30.83
N SER A 587 -9.57 -56.66 -30.78
CA SER A 587 -10.23 -57.94 -31.05
C SER A 587 -10.11 -58.39 -32.51
N ASP A 588 -10.04 -57.45 -33.46
CA ASP A 588 -10.03 -57.76 -34.90
C ASP A 588 -8.65 -58.25 -35.34
N ASN A 589 -7.59 -57.53 -34.94
CA ASN A 589 -6.22 -57.90 -35.22
C ASN A 589 -5.27 -57.25 -34.21
N LYS A 590 -4.84 -58.04 -33.21
CA LYS A 590 -3.98 -57.58 -32.11
C LYS A 590 -2.65 -57.00 -32.59
N GLU A 591 -2.05 -57.56 -33.64
CA GLU A 591 -0.79 -57.05 -34.18
C GLU A 591 -0.97 -55.74 -34.94
N ARG A 592 -2.04 -55.63 -35.73
CA ARG A 592 -2.37 -54.40 -36.46
C ARG A 592 -2.68 -53.24 -35.52
N TYR A 593 -3.48 -53.49 -34.48
CA TYR A 593 -3.77 -52.48 -33.45
C TYR A 593 -2.50 -52.05 -32.70
N LYS A 594 -1.62 -53.00 -32.35
CA LYS A 594 -0.33 -52.69 -31.71
C LYS A 594 0.56 -51.85 -32.62
N LYS A 595 0.59 -52.12 -33.93
CA LYS A 595 1.32 -51.30 -34.90
C LYS A 595 0.75 -49.88 -35.01
N LEU A 596 -0.58 -49.74 -35.12
CA LEU A 596 -1.25 -48.43 -35.25
C LEU A 596 -1.07 -47.56 -34.00
N THR A 597 -1.32 -48.12 -32.81
CA THR A 597 -1.11 -47.41 -31.54
C THR A 597 0.35 -47.07 -31.25
N ALA A 598 1.31 -47.76 -31.88
CA ALA A 598 2.74 -47.46 -31.77
C ALA A 598 3.19 -46.31 -32.69
N ILE A 599 2.34 -45.81 -33.59
CA ILE A 599 2.66 -44.67 -34.47
C ILE A 599 2.56 -43.34 -33.71
N PHE A 600 1.57 -43.19 -32.83
CA PHE A 600 1.41 -41.97 -32.02
C PHE A 600 2.62 -41.67 -31.11
N PRO A 601 3.21 -42.63 -30.36
CA PRO A 601 4.43 -42.39 -29.60
C PRO A 601 5.65 -41.99 -30.45
N LYS A 602 5.64 -42.24 -31.77
CA LYS A 602 6.70 -41.77 -32.68
C LYS A 602 6.56 -40.27 -33.00
N THR A 603 5.41 -39.64 -32.74
CA THR A 603 5.27 -38.19 -32.89
C THR A 603 6.11 -37.41 -31.88
N ASP A 604 6.52 -38.05 -30.78
CA ASP A 604 7.41 -37.50 -29.74
C ASP A 604 8.89 -37.50 -30.19
N ALA A 605 9.19 -37.31 -31.48
CA ALA A 605 10.54 -37.36 -32.02
C ALA A 605 11.40 -36.12 -31.63
N VAL A 606 11.66 -35.99 -30.33
CA VAL A 606 13.01 -35.81 -29.79
C VAL A 606 13.17 -36.85 -28.67
N GLN A 607 13.44 -38.10 -29.04
CA GLN A 607 13.90 -39.10 -28.07
C GLN A 607 15.34 -38.78 -27.65
N THR A 608 15.52 -37.75 -26.83
CA THR A 608 16.75 -37.60 -26.06
C THR A 608 16.81 -38.77 -25.08
N THR A 609 17.91 -39.53 -25.15
CA THR A 609 18.21 -40.58 -24.18
C THR A 609 18.22 -39.99 -22.77
N GLU A 610 17.92 -40.79 -21.73
CA GLU A 610 17.99 -40.31 -20.35
C GLU A 610 19.37 -39.74 -20.00
N LYS A 611 20.41 -40.28 -20.64
CA LYS A 611 21.78 -39.78 -20.58
C LYS A 611 21.93 -38.39 -21.20
N GLU A 612 21.33 -38.11 -22.36
CA GLU A 612 21.34 -36.77 -22.98
C GLU A 612 20.47 -35.77 -22.22
N ARG A 613 19.35 -36.18 -21.64
CA ARG A 613 18.55 -35.33 -20.75
C ARG A 613 19.29 -34.99 -19.47
N ASN A 614 20.00 -35.95 -18.88
CA ASN A 614 20.83 -35.72 -17.72
C ASN A 614 22.06 -34.86 -18.06
N LEU A 615 22.68 -35.04 -19.23
CA LEU A 615 23.75 -34.17 -19.72
C LEU A 615 23.26 -32.74 -19.97
N LYS A 616 22.08 -32.56 -20.58
CA LYS A 616 21.49 -31.24 -20.80
C LYS A 616 21.08 -30.58 -19.48
N ARG A 617 20.55 -31.34 -18.52
CA ARG A 617 20.28 -30.86 -17.15
C ARG A 617 21.57 -30.46 -16.43
N GLN A 618 22.62 -31.28 -16.49
CA GLN A 618 23.93 -30.97 -15.92
C GLN A 618 24.57 -29.76 -16.60
N ALA A 619 24.44 -29.61 -17.91
CA ALA A 619 24.92 -28.44 -18.65
C ALA A 619 24.15 -27.17 -18.25
N LEU A 620 22.81 -27.25 -18.14
CA LEU A 620 21.97 -26.14 -17.66
C LEU A 620 22.25 -25.80 -16.19
N GLU A 621 22.49 -26.80 -15.33
CA GLU A 621 22.87 -26.59 -13.93
C GLU A 621 24.27 -25.98 -13.81
N ALA A 622 25.23 -26.44 -14.62
CA ALA A 622 26.57 -25.87 -14.66
C ALA A 622 26.55 -24.44 -15.20
N GLU A 623 25.74 -24.17 -16.22
CA GLU A 623 25.55 -22.82 -16.77
C GLU A 623 24.84 -21.91 -15.76
N ALA A 624 23.79 -22.39 -15.09
CA ALA A 624 23.11 -21.67 -14.02
C ALA A 624 24.08 -21.34 -12.86
N LYS A 625 24.86 -22.33 -12.39
CA LYS A 625 25.91 -22.12 -11.38
C LYS A 625 26.96 -21.13 -11.84
N LYS A 626 27.36 -21.17 -13.11
CA LYS A 626 28.30 -20.19 -13.68
C LYS A 626 27.72 -18.79 -13.67
N ARG A 627 26.46 -18.61 -14.10
CA ARG A 627 25.77 -17.30 -14.06
C ARG A 627 25.60 -16.79 -12.62
N GLU A 628 25.32 -17.68 -11.66
CA GLU A 628 25.25 -17.31 -10.25
C GLU A 628 26.61 -16.90 -9.69
N LEU A 629 27.69 -17.64 -9.99
CA LEU A 629 29.05 -17.28 -9.58
C LEU A 629 29.50 -15.95 -10.20
N GLU A 630 29.21 -15.73 -11.49
CA GLU A 630 29.48 -14.46 -12.16
C GLU A 630 28.70 -13.32 -11.50
N LYS A 631 27.44 -13.54 -11.14
CA LYS A 631 26.63 -12.55 -10.41
C LYS A 631 27.19 -12.28 -9.00
N GLU A 632 27.52 -13.33 -8.24
CA GLU A 632 28.11 -13.20 -6.91
C GLU A 632 29.45 -12.45 -6.92
N SER A 633 30.25 -12.61 -7.98
CA SER A 633 31.54 -11.94 -8.13
C SER A 633 31.44 -10.42 -8.28
N ARG A 634 30.27 -9.91 -8.71
CA ARG A 634 30.02 -8.46 -8.86
C ARG A 634 29.62 -7.79 -7.55
N PHE A 635 29.17 -8.56 -6.57
CA PHE A 635 28.71 -8.02 -5.31
C PHE A 635 29.91 -7.60 -4.43
N ILE A 636 30.04 -6.29 -4.22
CA ILE A 636 31.15 -5.69 -3.46
C ILE A 636 30.73 -5.40 -2.03
N PHE A 637 29.51 -4.90 -1.83
CA PHE A 637 29.05 -4.35 -0.56
C PHE A 637 28.43 -5.39 0.39
N PHE A 638 28.32 -5.01 1.67
CA PHE A 638 27.63 -5.74 2.74
C PHE A 638 28.06 -7.21 2.92
N PRO A 639 29.37 -7.50 3.07
CA PRO A 639 29.87 -8.87 3.19
C PRO A 639 29.26 -9.64 4.39
N THR A 640 29.09 -8.99 5.54
CA THR A 640 28.58 -9.61 6.77
C THR A 640 27.11 -9.97 6.63
N LEU A 641 26.30 -9.07 6.05
CA LEU A 641 24.90 -9.35 5.70
C LEU A 641 24.79 -10.49 4.67
N ARG A 642 25.65 -10.50 3.64
CA ARG A 642 25.67 -11.59 2.65
C ARG A 642 26.04 -12.93 3.26
N GLU A 643 27.00 -12.96 4.18
CA GLU A 643 27.33 -14.17 4.94
C GLU A 643 26.14 -14.63 5.80
N LEU A 644 25.36 -13.71 6.36
CA LEU A 644 24.15 -14.05 7.12
C LEU A 644 23.07 -14.61 6.19
N ALA A 645 22.88 -14.03 5.01
CA ALA A 645 21.99 -14.58 3.99
C ALA A 645 22.41 -15.99 3.55
N LYS A 646 23.72 -16.22 3.37
CA LYS A 646 24.27 -17.55 3.07
C LYS A 646 23.98 -18.54 4.20
N LEU A 647 24.12 -18.13 5.47
CA LEU A 647 23.76 -18.95 6.63
C LEU A 647 22.28 -19.37 6.61
N PHE A 648 21.35 -18.45 6.30
CA PHE A 648 19.92 -18.80 6.18
C PHE A 648 19.60 -19.73 5.00
N LYS A 649 20.38 -19.67 3.91
CA LYS A 649 20.21 -20.55 2.74
C LYS A 649 20.76 -21.96 2.94
N GLN A 650 21.69 -22.17 3.88
CA GLN A 650 22.25 -23.49 4.17
C GLN A 650 21.17 -24.50 4.56
N ASP A 651 21.45 -25.77 4.24
CA ASP A 651 20.58 -26.89 4.62
C ASP A 651 20.36 -26.92 6.13
N PRO A 652 19.13 -27.23 6.58
CA PRO A 652 18.80 -27.21 7.99
C PRO A 652 19.52 -28.31 8.76
N ILE A 653 20.03 -27.99 9.94
CA ILE A 653 20.58 -28.99 10.86
C ILE A 653 19.43 -29.66 11.61
N THR A 654 19.30 -30.99 11.46
CA THR A 654 18.17 -31.79 11.98
C THR A 654 17.97 -31.63 13.48
N GLU A 655 19.05 -31.50 14.25
CA GLU A 655 19.04 -31.35 15.71
C GLU A 655 18.41 -30.03 16.19
N HIS A 656 18.47 -29.00 15.33
CA HIS A 656 17.99 -27.65 15.62
C HIS A 656 16.58 -27.39 15.07
N LEU A 657 15.98 -28.37 14.40
CA LEU A 657 14.58 -28.28 13.97
C LEU A 657 13.65 -28.18 15.18
N LEU A 658 12.61 -27.37 15.04
CA LEU A 658 11.61 -27.15 16.09
C LEU A 658 10.63 -28.32 16.14
N ASN A 659 10.67 -29.07 17.25
CA ASN A 659 9.60 -30.00 17.61
C ASN A 659 8.37 -29.24 18.16
N PRO A 660 7.19 -29.88 18.28
CA PRO A 660 5.96 -29.23 18.76
C PRO A 660 6.12 -28.53 20.12
N LEU A 661 6.82 -29.17 21.07
CA LEU A 661 7.04 -28.63 22.40
C LEU A 661 7.92 -27.38 22.38
N LYS A 662 9.06 -27.42 21.69
CA LYS A 662 9.95 -26.25 21.48
C LYS A 662 9.16 -25.09 20.88
N ARG A 663 8.29 -25.36 19.90
CA ARG A 663 7.47 -24.32 19.24
C ARG A 663 6.52 -23.60 20.20
N ILE A 664 5.86 -24.32 21.10
CA ILE A 664 5.00 -23.71 22.12
C ILE A 664 5.86 -22.89 23.10
N SER A 665 7.01 -23.43 23.51
CA SER A 665 7.94 -22.70 24.38
C SER A 665 8.40 -21.38 23.76
N LEU A 666 8.65 -21.33 22.45
CA LEU A 666 9.00 -20.09 21.75
C LEU A 666 7.83 -19.10 21.66
N ALA A 667 6.60 -19.57 21.49
CA ALA A 667 5.42 -18.70 21.55
C ALA A 667 5.24 -18.08 22.94
N ILE A 668 5.48 -18.86 24.01
CA ILE A 668 5.48 -18.37 25.39
C ILE A 668 6.63 -17.38 25.60
N GLU A 669 7.83 -17.70 25.14
CA GLU A 669 9.02 -16.83 25.24
C GLU A 669 8.76 -15.47 24.58
N ALA A 670 8.15 -15.44 23.40
CA ALA A 670 7.80 -14.19 22.73
C ALA A 670 6.86 -13.30 23.57
N LEU A 671 5.85 -13.89 24.23
CA LEU A 671 4.96 -13.17 25.15
C LEU A 671 5.69 -12.72 26.42
N GLU A 672 6.57 -13.56 26.96
CA GLU A 672 7.42 -13.25 28.11
C GLU A 672 8.37 -12.08 27.82
N ASN A 673 8.97 -12.03 26.63
CA ASN A 673 9.82 -10.94 26.19
C ASN A 673 9.04 -9.62 26.13
N ILE A 674 7.84 -9.62 25.56
CA ILE A 674 7.00 -8.41 25.50
C ILE A 674 6.61 -7.94 26.92
N GLU A 675 6.18 -8.87 27.78
CA GLU A 675 5.85 -8.56 29.17
C GLU A 675 7.06 -8.01 29.94
N GLU A 676 8.23 -8.64 29.78
CA GLU A 676 9.52 -8.20 30.34
C GLU A 676 9.83 -6.75 29.93
N PHE A 677 9.75 -6.43 28.64
CA PHE A 677 10.05 -5.08 28.16
C PHE A 677 9.07 -4.02 28.69
N LEU A 678 7.77 -4.35 28.75
CA LEU A 678 6.76 -3.44 29.30
C LEU A 678 6.90 -3.25 30.83
N LEU A 679 7.43 -4.24 31.54
CA LEU A 679 7.75 -4.15 32.96
C LEU A 679 9.00 -3.29 33.20
N GLU A 680 10.06 -3.48 32.40
CA GLU A 680 11.30 -2.70 32.47
C GLU A 680 11.03 -1.20 32.27
N GLU A 681 10.13 -0.88 31.34
CA GLU A 681 9.74 0.50 31.00
C GLU A 681 8.66 1.06 31.95
N GLY A 682 8.21 0.24 32.91
CA GLY A 682 7.30 0.65 33.99
C GLY A 682 5.87 0.93 33.52
N TYR A 683 5.47 0.42 32.35
CA TYR A 683 4.09 0.44 31.88
C TYR A 683 3.27 -0.65 32.58
N LEU A 684 3.76 -1.90 32.54
CA LEU A 684 3.20 -2.96 33.37
C LEU A 684 3.80 -2.87 34.78
N ILE A 685 2.99 -3.14 35.80
CA ILE A 685 3.42 -3.13 37.20
C ILE A 685 2.94 -4.42 37.85
N LYS A 686 3.88 -5.22 38.38
CA LYS A 686 3.57 -6.51 39.04
C LYS A 686 2.55 -6.32 40.17
N GLY A 687 1.55 -7.19 40.22
CA GLY A 687 0.54 -7.22 41.27
C GLY A 687 -0.69 -6.32 41.04
N HIS A 688 -0.74 -5.53 39.96
CA HIS A 688 -1.95 -4.81 39.58
C HIS A 688 -2.96 -5.71 38.85
N PRO A 689 -4.29 -5.47 39.00
CA PRO A 689 -5.34 -6.34 38.44
C PRO A 689 -5.71 -6.03 36.99
N TYR A 690 -5.05 -5.08 36.33
CA TYR A 690 -5.43 -4.62 35.00
C TYR A 690 -4.99 -5.61 33.91
N GLN A 691 -5.90 -5.94 33.00
CA GLN A 691 -5.66 -6.91 31.92
C GLN A 691 -5.91 -6.34 30.52
N THR A 692 -6.48 -5.13 30.42
CA THR A 692 -6.79 -4.49 29.14
C THR A 692 -5.95 -3.23 28.93
N LEU A 693 -5.66 -2.91 27.67
CA LEU A 693 -4.95 -1.67 27.32
C LEU A 693 -5.67 -0.44 27.91
N LYS A 694 -7.00 -0.41 27.85
CA LYS A 694 -7.82 0.69 28.37
C LYS A 694 -7.67 0.89 29.87
N ASP A 695 -7.59 -0.18 30.64
CA ASP A 695 -7.43 -0.10 32.10
C ASP A 695 -6.03 0.40 32.48
N TRP A 696 -5.00 -0.11 31.80
CA TRP A 696 -3.62 0.35 31.96
C TRP A 696 -3.44 1.81 31.56
N ASP A 697 -3.95 2.21 30.40
CA ASP A 697 -3.88 3.59 29.93
C ASP A 697 -4.63 4.55 30.87
N ARG A 698 -5.79 4.13 31.40
CA ARG A 698 -6.52 4.89 32.42
C ARG A 698 -5.70 5.05 33.69
N TYR A 699 -5.06 3.98 34.17
CA TYR A 699 -4.19 4.03 35.35
C TYR A 699 -3.04 5.03 35.16
N HIS A 700 -2.32 4.94 34.03
CA HIS A 700 -1.20 5.84 33.73
C HIS A 700 -1.66 7.29 33.59
N THR A 701 -2.77 7.52 32.88
CA THR A 701 -3.35 8.87 32.72
C THR A 701 -3.70 9.49 34.08
N LEU A 702 -4.32 8.72 34.99
CA LEU A 702 -4.65 9.17 36.35
C LEU A 702 -3.41 9.47 37.22
N LYS A 703 -2.26 8.88 36.88
CA LYS A 703 -0.96 9.12 37.52
C LYS A 703 -0.15 10.22 36.81
N GLY A 704 -0.73 10.92 35.83
CA GLY A 704 -0.05 11.94 35.04
C GLY A 704 1.01 11.38 34.08
N ARG A 705 0.97 10.07 33.79
CA ARG A 705 1.82 9.39 32.81
C ARG A 705 1.11 9.30 31.45
N LYS A 706 1.90 9.13 30.40
CA LYS A 706 1.44 8.99 29.00
C LYS A 706 0.81 7.61 28.77
N GLN A 707 -0.13 7.49 27.84
CA GLN A 707 -0.69 6.21 27.37
C GLN A 707 0.37 5.39 26.61
N LEU A 708 0.17 4.07 26.46
CA LEU A 708 1.19 3.20 25.86
C LEU A 708 1.57 3.62 24.44
N ALA A 709 0.58 3.94 23.60
CA ALA A 709 0.83 4.34 22.22
C ALA A 709 1.79 5.55 22.15
N HIS A 710 1.55 6.56 22.99
CA HIS A 710 2.44 7.73 23.10
C HIS A 710 3.80 7.40 23.71
N GLN A 711 3.88 6.43 24.64
CA GLN A 711 5.17 5.97 25.16
C GLN A 711 6.01 5.27 24.09
N LEU A 712 5.40 4.44 23.23
CA LEU A 712 6.09 3.73 22.15
C LEU A 712 6.56 4.65 21.03
N GLU A 713 5.83 5.71 20.75
CA GLU A 713 6.27 6.75 19.81
C GLU A 713 7.55 7.44 20.29
N LEU A 714 7.69 7.64 21.60
CA LEU A 714 8.87 8.25 22.22
C LEU A 714 10.01 7.24 22.43
N ASN A 715 9.67 5.99 22.73
CA ASN A 715 10.61 4.89 22.91
C ASN A 715 10.46 3.87 21.77
N ARG A 716 11.10 4.19 20.64
CA ARG A 716 11.04 3.35 19.45
C ARG A 716 11.80 2.03 19.60
N GLN A 717 12.82 1.95 20.47
CA GLN A 717 13.45 0.66 20.81
C GLN A 717 12.40 -0.30 21.37
N LEU A 718 11.59 0.17 22.33
CA LEU A 718 10.51 -0.61 22.91
C LEU A 718 9.48 -1.00 21.84
N ASN A 719 9.08 -0.06 20.98
CA ASN A 719 8.15 -0.33 19.89
C ASN A 719 8.64 -1.44 18.95
N ASP A 720 9.86 -1.30 18.44
CA ASP A 720 10.45 -2.21 17.48
C ASP A 720 10.66 -3.61 18.12
N ALA A 721 11.06 -3.66 19.39
CA ALA A 721 11.20 -4.90 20.14
C ALA A 721 9.85 -5.63 20.36
N ILE A 722 8.78 -4.88 20.67
CA ILE A 722 7.43 -5.43 20.82
C ILE A 722 6.93 -5.98 19.47
N GLU A 723 7.06 -5.21 18.38
CA GLU A 723 6.63 -5.66 17.06
C GLU A 723 7.36 -6.93 16.60
N TYR A 724 8.68 -7.03 16.85
CA TYR A 724 9.46 -8.24 16.55
C TYR A 724 8.92 -9.48 17.24
N ASN A 725 8.70 -9.39 18.56
CA ASN A 725 8.19 -10.53 19.33
C ASN A 725 6.72 -10.83 19.01
N ALA A 726 5.92 -9.82 18.69
CA ALA A 726 4.55 -10.02 18.22
C ALA A 726 4.55 -10.78 16.89
N GLY A 727 5.38 -10.40 15.92
CA GLY A 727 5.53 -11.13 14.66
C GLY A 727 5.91 -12.60 14.86
N HIS A 728 6.91 -12.86 15.70
CA HIS A 728 7.37 -14.22 16.05
C HIS A 728 6.29 -15.06 16.73
N LEU A 729 5.61 -14.50 17.74
CA LEU A 729 4.47 -15.14 18.40
C LEU A 729 3.45 -15.60 17.36
N LEU A 730 2.96 -14.67 16.55
CA LEU A 730 1.88 -14.91 15.60
C LEU A 730 2.29 -15.95 14.54
N GLN A 731 3.57 -15.98 14.16
CA GLN A 731 4.10 -17.00 13.25
C GLN A 731 4.06 -18.40 13.86
N HIS A 732 4.40 -18.56 15.14
CA HIS A 732 4.29 -19.86 15.82
C HIS A 732 2.83 -20.32 16.01
N LEU A 733 1.90 -19.39 16.26
CA LEU A 733 0.48 -19.72 16.43
C LEU A 733 -0.13 -20.40 15.19
N ASP A 734 0.34 -20.09 13.98
CA ASP A 734 -0.13 -20.71 12.72
C ASP A 734 0.05 -22.23 12.69
N ARG A 735 1.05 -22.74 13.40
CA ARG A 735 1.28 -24.19 13.53
C ARG A 735 0.64 -24.76 14.79
N ILE A 736 0.70 -24.03 15.92
CA ILE A 736 0.19 -24.51 17.22
C ILE A 736 -1.31 -24.80 17.16
N LYS A 737 -2.09 -24.03 16.39
CA LYS A 737 -3.52 -24.26 16.22
C LYS A 737 -3.89 -25.67 15.72
N HIS A 738 -2.96 -26.36 15.07
CA HIS A 738 -3.19 -27.71 14.54
C HIS A 738 -2.87 -28.82 15.55
N PHE A 739 -2.37 -28.49 16.74
CA PHE A 739 -2.07 -29.48 17.77
C PHE A 739 -3.34 -29.94 18.47
N SER A 740 -3.43 -31.23 18.80
CA SER A 740 -4.60 -31.81 19.47
C SER A 740 -4.87 -31.17 20.83
N GLU A 741 -3.79 -30.80 21.52
CA GLU A 741 -3.75 -30.17 22.82
C GLU A 741 -4.26 -28.72 22.76
N ALA A 742 -4.20 -28.06 21.60
CA ALA A 742 -4.60 -26.67 21.41
C ALA A 742 -6.10 -26.49 21.13
N GLN A 743 -6.86 -27.59 20.94
CA GLN A 743 -8.27 -27.53 20.52
C GLN A 743 -9.22 -26.83 21.50
N PHE A 744 -8.85 -26.72 22.78
CA PHE A 744 -9.67 -25.99 23.76
C PHE A 744 -9.48 -24.46 23.72
N CYS A 745 -8.45 -23.97 23.01
CA CYS A 745 -8.10 -22.56 23.00
C CYS A 745 -8.89 -21.79 21.93
N SER A 746 -9.84 -20.95 22.35
CA SER A 746 -10.69 -20.16 21.43
C SER A 746 -9.88 -19.25 20.51
N TYR A 747 -8.82 -18.63 21.01
CA TYR A 747 -7.93 -17.75 20.21
C TYR A 747 -7.27 -18.47 19.03
N LEU A 748 -6.99 -19.77 19.16
CA LEU A 748 -6.34 -20.56 18.11
C LEU A 748 -7.34 -21.18 17.13
N ASN A 749 -8.62 -21.19 17.46
CA ASN A 749 -9.67 -21.79 16.64
C ASN A 749 -10.59 -20.73 16.00
N GLU A 750 -11.27 -19.93 16.83
CA GLU A 750 -12.33 -19.01 16.40
C GLU A 750 -11.78 -17.66 15.94
N ASP A 751 -10.77 -17.12 16.64
CA ASP A 751 -10.21 -15.78 16.37
C ASP A 751 -8.96 -15.79 15.49
N TYR A 752 -8.57 -16.95 14.95
CA TYR A 752 -7.29 -17.12 14.28
C TYR A 752 -7.12 -16.23 13.02
N GLU A 753 -8.17 -16.00 12.25
CA GLU A 753 -8.08 -15.14 11.05
C GLU A 753 -7.80 -13.67 11.39
N ALA A 754 -8.29 -13.19 12.53
CA ALA A 754 -7.97 -11.85 13.02
C ALA A 754 -6.48 -11.76 13.43
N ILE A 755 -5.98 -12.79 14.10
CA ILE A 755 -4.57 -12.96 14.48
C ILE A 755 -3.67 -13.01 13.24
N ARG A 756 -4.06 -13.77 12.21
CA ARG A 756 -3.36 -13.85 10.92
C ARG A 756 -3.33 -12.50 10.19
N THR A 757 -4.45 -11.77 10.23
CA THR A 757 -4.55 -10.42 9.65
C THR A 757 -3.60 -9.46 10.35
N LEU A 758 -3.54 -9.50 11.68
CA LEU A 758 -2.60 -8.70 12.46
C LEU A 758 -1.15 -9.03 12.11
N ARG A 759 -0.77 -10.31 11.99
CA ARG A 759 0.58 -10.72 11.58
C ARG A 759 0.95 -10.08 10.25
N ASN A 760 0.08 -10.24 9.25
CA ASN A 760 0.32 -9.68 7.92
C ASN A 760 0.47 -8.16 8.00
N TYR A 761 -0.29 -7.48 8.87
CA TYR A 761 -0.19 -6.04 9.06
C TYR A 761 1.12 -5.61 9.73
N ILE A 762 1.61 -6.36 10.73
CA ILE A 762 2.91 -6.09 11.38
C ILE A 762 4.06 -6.28 10.39
N GLU A 763 4.05 -7.40 9.65
CA GLU A 763 5.15 -7.81 8.77
C GLU A 763 5.19 -7.02 7.45
N HIS A 764 4.03 -6.79 6.83
CA HIS A 764 3.96 -6.23 5.48
C HIS A 764 3.41 -4.80 5.45
N GLY A 765 2.71 -4.37 6.49
CA GLY A 765 1.85 -3.18 6.45
C GLY A 765 0.56 -3.43 5.67
N ASP A 766 -0.24 -2.38 5.49
CA ASP A 766 -1.42 -2.36 4.64
C ASP A 766 -1.35 -1.14 3.72
N PRO A 767 -1.06 -1.30 2.41
CA PRO A 767 -0.93 -0.18 1.49
C PRO A 767 -2.15 0.76 1.43
N LEU A 768 -3.35 0.27 1.75
CA LEU A 768 -4.57 1.08 1.74
C LEU A 768 -4.76 1.87 3.05
N ARG A 769 -4.13 1.43 4.14
CA ARG A 769 -4.26 2.04 5.48
C ARG A 769 -3.04 2.85 5.88
N ASP A 770 -1.86 2.39 5.51
CA ASP A 770 -0.61 2.99 5.93
C ASP A 770 -0.39 4.30 5.19
N THR A 771 -0.29 5.36 5.97
CA THR A 771 -0.09 6.71 5.46
C THR A 771 1.39 6.99 5.34
N VAL A 772 1.81 7.46 4.17
CA VAL A 772 3.14 8.07 4.01
C VAL A 772 3.18 9.40 4.76
N GLY A 773 4.26 9.61 5.51
CA GLY A 773 4.55 10.85 6.24
C GLY A 773 3.96 10.86 7.65
N TYR A 774 4.31 11.88 8.42
CA TYR A 774 3.80 12.07 9.79
C TYR A 774 2.53 12.91 9.75
N ASP A 775 1.41 12.36 10.25
CA ASP A 775 0.16 13.09 10.45
C ASP A 775 0.12 13.64 11.88
N VAL A 776 0.14 14.97 12.02
CA VAL A 776 0.23 15.65 13.34
C VAL A 776 -1.04 15.43 14.17
N ILE A 777 -2.21 15.31 13.54
CA ILE A 777 -3.47 15.02 14.25
C ILE A 777 -3.42 13.60 14.82
N CYS A 778 -2.81 12.66 14.08
CA CYS A 778 -2.60 11.30 14.56
C CYS A 778 -1.55 11.25 15.68
N TYR A 779 -0.51 12.09 15.63
CA TYR A 779 0.50 12.18 16.69
C TYR A 779 -0.09 12.58 18.05
N GLU A 780 -0.98 13.57 18.10
CA GLU A 780 -1.63 13.98 19.35
C GLU A 780 -2.52 12.89 19.97
N LYS A 781 -2.96 11.92 19.16
CA LYS A 781 -3.85 10.83 19.57
C LYS A 781 -3.14 9.48 19.68
N GLY A 782 -1.88 9.36 19.29
CA GLY A 782 -1.19 8.10 19.03
C GLY A 782 -1.57 7.51 17.66
N GLU A 783 -0.59 7.02 16.90
CA GLU A 783 -0.78 6.39 15.59
C GLU A 783 -1.84 5.27 15.67
N LEU A 784 -2.84 5.33 14.79
CA LEU A 784 -3.91 4.33 14.69
C LEU A 784 -3.35 2.91 14.52
N ARG A 785 -2.22 2.78 13.81
CA ARG A 785 -1.45 1.54 13.66
C ARG A 785 -1.03 1.00 15.01
N GLN A 786 -0.37 1.82 15.82
CA GLN A 786 0.13 1.40 17.12
C GLN A 786 -1.00 1.06 18.09
N GLN A 787 -2.06 1.87 18.13
CA GLN A 787 -3.23 1.53 18.96
C GLN A 787 -3.82 0.16 18.61
N THR A 788 -3.89 -0.16 17.31
CA THR A 788 -4.43 -1.44 16.82
C THR A 788 -3.53 -2.61 17.25
N ILE A 789 -2.21 -2.50 17.02
CA ILE A 789 -1.24 -3.54 17.39
C ILE A 789 -1.23 -3.74 18.91
N LEU A 790 -1.13 -2.66 19.68
CA LEU A 790 -0.96 -2.72 21.14
C LEU A 790 -2.17 -3.26 21.87
N LYS A 791 -3.37 -2.92 21.42
CA LYS A 791 -4.59 -3.47 21.99
C LYS A 791 -4.54 -5.00 21.94
N THR A 792 -4.23 -5.56 20.77
CA THR A 792 -4.17 -7.01 20.61
C THR A 792 -2.99 -7.61 21.36
N VAL A 793 -1.81 -6.98 21.35
CA VAL A 793 -0.64 -7.48 22.09
C VAL A 793 -0.92 -7.59 23.60
N ILE A 794 -1.50 -6.56 24.22
CA ILE A 794 -1.87 -6.60 25.64
C ILE A 794 -2.90 -7.71 25.92
N GLU A 795 -3.92 -7.84 25.06
CA GLU A 795 -4.91 -8.92 25.18
C GLU A 795 -4.25 -10.32 25.09
N LEU A 796 -3.28 -10.51 24.19
CA LEU A 796 -2.57 -11.79 24.04
C LEU A 796 -1.73 -12.14 25.27
N ILE A 797 -1.07 -11.16 25.91
CA ILE A 797 -0.30 -11.39 27.15
C ILE A 797 -1.19 -11.98 28.25
N PHE A 798 -2.36 -11.39 28.49
CA PHE A 798 -3.20 -11.81 29.62
C PHE A 798 -4.13 -12.99 29.30
N ASN A 799 -4.58 -13.12 28.04
CA ASN A 799 -5.59 -14.11 27.68
C ASN A 799 -5.04 -15.34 26.94
N LEU A 800 -3.94 -15.22 26.17
CA LEU A 800 -3.38 -16.33 25.41
C LEU A 800 -2.23 -17.03 26.16
N LYS A 801 -1.41 -16.30 26.91
CA LYS A 801 -0.28 -16.87 27.65
C LYS A 801 -0.69 -18.00 28.60
N PRO A 802 -1.73 -17.87 29.46
CA PRO A 802 -2.11 -18.96 30.37
C PRO A 802 -2.55 -20.25 29.65
N PRO A 803 -3.42 -20.21 28.61
CA PRO A 803 -3.70 -21.37 27.77
C PRO A 803 -2.46 -22.02 27.16
N LEU A 804 -1.49 -21.24 26.65
CA LEU A 804 -0.26 -21.81 26.07
C LEU A 804 0.56 -22.61 27.10
N HIS A 805 0.65 -22.15 28.35
CA HIS A 805 1.28 -22.94 29.42
C HIS A 805 0.53 -24.26 29.65
N ILE A 806 -0.80 -24.25 29.70
CA ILE A 806 -1.61 -25.47 29.87
C ILE A 806 -1.33 -26.46 28.72
N ILE A 807 -1.27 -25.98 27.47
CA ILE A 807 -0.95 -26.80 26.29
C ILE A 807 0.45 -27.42 26.46
N ARG A 808 1.45 -26.61 26.84
CA ARG A 808 2.83 -27.07 27.07
C ARG A 808 2.90 -28.15 28.13
N GLU A 809 2.28 -27.92 29.30
CA GLU A 809 2.27 -28.90 30.39
C GLU A 809 1.56 -30.19 29.98
N SER A 810 0.45 -30.10 29.24
CA SER A 810 -0.24 -31.27 28.70
C SER A 810 0.65 -32.10 27.76
N MET A 811 1.43 -31.45 26.89
CA MET A 811 2.38 -32.12 26.01
C MET A 811 3.51 -32.80 26.78
N ILE A 812 4.09 -32.13 27.78
CA ILE A 812 5.15 -32.70 28.63
C ILE A 812 4.64 -33.94 29.35
N GLN A 813 3.42 -33.89 29.91
CA GLN A 813 2.82 -35.06 30.58
C GLN A 813 2.59 -36.22 29.61
N LYS A 814 2.20 -35.96 28.36
CA LYS A 814 2.08 -37.01 27.35
C LYS A 814 3.44 -37.62 27.01
N GLU A 815 4.49 -36.82 26.81
CA GLU A 815 5.84 -37.34 26.53
C GLU A 815 6.37 -38.20 27.69
N LEU A 816 6.15 -37.79 28.95
CA LEU A 816 6.52 -38.57 30.14
C LEU A 816 5.75 -39.89 30.25
N ASN A 817 4.47 -39.90 29.86
CA ASN A 817 3.62 -41.11 29.88
C ASN A 817 3.90 -42.06 28.70
N ILE A 818 4.59 -41.62 27.65
CA ILE A 818 4.94 -42.42 26.46
C ILE A 818 6.34 -43.05 26.58
N GLN A 819 7.18 -42.64 27.54
CA GLN A 819 8.41 -43.39 27.83
C GLN A 819 8.06 -44.78 28.39
N PRO A 820 8.39 -45.90 27.70
CA PRO A 820 8.11 -47.21 28.24
C PRO A 820 8.97 -47.42 29.49
N ALA A 821 8.35 -47.97 30.53
CA ALA A 821 9.06 -48.57 31.63
C ALA A 821 10.16 -49.47 31.06
N VAL A 822 11.42 -49.12 31.35
CA VAL A 822 12.59 -49.94 31.03
C VAL A 822 12.36 -51.33 31.60
N SER A 823 11.93 -52.25 30.75
CA SER A 823 11.89 -53.66 31.05
C SER A 823 13.32 -54.17 31.10
N ASN A 824 13.61 -54.87 32.20
CA ASN A 824 14.79 -55.67 32.54
C ASN A 824 15.80 -55.98 31.42
N PRO A 825 17.11 -55.95 31.74
CA PRO A 825 18.17 -56.42 30.85
C PRO A 825 18.26 -57.95 30.88
N LYS A 826 17.30 -58.63 30.28
CA LYS A 826 17.43 -60.02 29.79
C LYS A 826 16.53 -60.14 28.55
N ASP A 827 17.03 -60.80 27.54
CA ASP A 827 16.44 -60.99 26.21
C ASP A 827 16.96 -60.00 25.15
N ALA A 828 18.28 -59.97 25.01
CA ALA A 828 18.92 -59.75 23.73
C ALA A 828 19.13 -61.13 23.08
N GLU A 829 18.28 -61.50 22.13
CA GLU A 829 18.61 -62.31 20.96
C GLU A 829 17.36 -62.46 20.06
N ASP A 830 17.57 -62.28 18.75
CA ASP A 830 16.66 -62.54 17.63
C ASP A 830 15.44 -61.60 17.38
N ASP A 831 15.66 -60.56 16.56
CA ASP A 831 14.91 -60.39 15.30
C ASP A 831 15.59 -59.31 14.41
N VAL A 832 16.48 -59.74 13.52
CA VAL A 832 16.99 -58.89 12.42
C VAL A 832 15.99 -58.98 11.27
N ARG A 833 15.20 -57.92 11.04
CA ARG A 833 14.52 -57.71 9.76
C ARG A 833 14.85 -56.32 9.21
N PRO A 834 15.15 -56.21 7.90
CA PRO A 834 15.53 -54.94 7.30
C PRO A 834 14.31 -54.05 7.14
N PHE A 835 14.40 -52.82 7.65
CA PHE A 835 13.47 -51.75 7.30
C PHE A 835 13.58 -51.46 5.80
N LYS A 836 12.50 -51.72 5.07
CA LYS A 836 12.33 -51.25 3.69
C LYS A 836 12.05 -49.75 3.71
N ASP A 837 12.84 -49.01 2.96
CA ASP A 837 12.52 -47.68 2.43
C ASP A 837 11.04 -47.62 1.98
N GLN A 838 10.26 -46.80 2.65
CA GLN A 838 9.06 -46.21 2.07
C GLN A 838 9.37 -44.74 1.84
N GLY A 839 9.52 -44.41 0.56
CA GLY A 839 9.92 -43.09 0.10
C GLY A 839 8.99 -42.00 0.60
N GLU A 840 9.61 -40.95 1.15
CA GLU A 840 9.00 -39.66 1.36
C GLU A 840 8.53 -39.10 0.01
N THR A 841 7.22 -39.19 -0.23
CA THR A 841 6.58 -38.39 -1.25
C THR A 841 6.62 -36.93 -0.80
N ASN A 842 7.55 -36.16 -1.38
CA ASN A 842 7.49 -34.71 -1.49
C ASN A 842 6.12 -34.31 -2.06
N THR A 843 5.17 -34.05 -1.18
CA THR A 843 3.86 -33.51 -1.53
C THR A 843 3.74 -32.18 -0.81
N VAL A 844 3.98 -31.11 -1.55
CA VAL A 844 3.55 -29.76 -1.17
C VAL A 844 2.04 -29.81 -1.04
N ALA A 845 1.54 -29.90 0.19
CA ALA A 845 0.12 -29.95 0.49
C ALA A 845 -0.49 -28.56 0.29
N ILE A 846 -0.99 -28.32 -0.91
CA ILE A 846 -2.07 -27.36 -1.16
C ILE A 846 -3.36 -28.09 -0.77
N TYR A 847 -4.00 -27.79 0.36
CA TYR A 847 -5.43 -28.09 0.51
C TYR A 847 -6.18 -27.12 1.44
N SER A 848 -7.25 -26.62 0.83
CA SER A 848 -8.48 -26.08 1.39
C SER A 848 -9.15 -27.03 2.38
N GLY A 849 -9.75 -26.50 3.45
CA GLY A 849 -10.62 -27.28 4.33
C GLY A 849 -11.46 -26.43 5.29
N ASN A 850 -12.73 -26.24 4.96
CA ASN A 850 -13.81 -25.76 5.83
C ASN A 850 -14.32 -26.90 6.73
N ASN A 851 -14.68 -26.56 7.97
CA ASN A 851 -15.87 -26.95 8.75
C ASN A 851 -15.55 -26.71 10.24
N ASN A 852 -16.17 -25.74 10.91
CA ASN A 852 -17.35 -25.98 11.73
C ASN A 852 -18.04 -24.66 12.10
N THR A 853 -19.34 -24.77 12.35
CA THR A 853 -20.29 -23.73 12.78
C THR A 853 -20.08 -23.34 14.23
N TYR A 854 -19.89 -22.05 14.53
CA TYR A 854 -20.44 -21.25 15.65
C TYR A 854 -19.81 -19.84 15.55
N ALA A 855 -20.58 -18.79 15.90
CA ALA A 855 -20.26 -17.38 15.57
C ALA A 855 -19.65 -16.60 16.76
N PRO A 856 -18.70 -15.65 16.52
CA PRO A 856 -18.41 -14.59 17.48
C PRO A 856 -18.72 -13.17 16.95
N GLN A 857 -19.37 -12.35 17.80
CA GLN A 857 -19.89 -11.01 17.50
C GLN A 857 -18.96 -9.84 17.91
N PHE A 858 -17.72 -10.08 18.36
CA PHE A 858 -16.95 -9.07 19.09
C PHE A 858 -15.85 -8.35 18.28
N PHE A 859 -15.26 -8.99 17.27
CA PHE A 859 -14.14 -8.39 16.50
C PHE A 859 -14.59 -7.36 15.45
N ASN A 860 -15.73 -7.58 14.81
CA ASN A 860 -16.26 -6.69 13.77
C ASN A 860 -16.71 -5.33 14.30
N LYS A 861 -17.02 -5.22 15.60
CA LYS A 861 -17.45 -3.96 16.21
C LYS A 861 -16.29 -2.97 16.39
N ALA A 862 -15.08 -3.44 16.72
CA ALA A 862 -13.92 -2.57 16.88
C ALA A 862 -13.43 -1.98 15.55
N VAL A 863 -13.61 -2.69 14.43
CA VAL A 863 -13.27 -2.20 13.08
C VAL A 863 -14.38 -1.29 12.54
N ALA A 864 -15.66 -1.60 12.81
CA ALA A 864 -16.78 -0.74 12.43
C ALA A 864 -16.80 0.60 13.19
N ASP A 865 -16.45 0.61 14.49
CA ASP A 865 -16.39 1.82 15.31
C ASP A 865 -15.25 2.78 14.87
N VAL A 866 -14.24 2.28 14.17
CA VAL A 866 -13.15 3.09 13.56
C VAL A 866 -13.55 3.64 12.19
N GLN A 867 -14.38 2.93 11.42
CA GLN A 867 -14.85 3.40 10.10
C GLN A 867 -15.90 4.52 10.20
N ILE A 868 -16.66 4.61 11.30
CA ILE A 868 -17.71 5.63 11.48
C ILE A 868 -17.12 7.02 11.81
N ASN A 869 -15.85 7.12 12.23
CA ASN A 869 -15.24 8.40 12.64
C ASN A 869 -14.57 9.21 11.52
N ASN A 870 -14.68 8.80 10.25
CA ASN A 870 -14.16 9.54 9.09
C ASN A 870 -15.26 10.24 8.25
N GLY A 871 -16.35 10.70 8.89
CA GLY A 871 -17.32 11.60 8.26
C GLY A 871 -16.87 13.07 8.36
N PRO A 872 -17.07 13.91 7.33
CA PRO A 872 -16.59 15.30 7.30
C PRO A 872 -17.45 16.28 8.13
N ASN A 873 -18.00 15.85 9.26
CA ASN A 873 -18.90 16.67 10.09
C ASN A 873 -18.35 16.88 11.50
N ALA A 874 -17.23 17.60 11.61
CA ALA A 874 -16.88 18.28 12.86
C ALA A 874 -17.66 19.60 12.93
N ASN A 875 -18.82 19.56 13.58
CA ASN A 875 -19.58 20.76 13.93
C ASN A 875 -18.71 21.70 14.78
N ILE A 876 -18.39 22.88 14.25
CA ILE A 876 -17.83 24.00 15.01
C ILE A 876 -18.90 24.47 16.01
N ALA A 877 -18.84 23.94 17.23
CA ALA A 877 -19.62 24.43 18.34
C ALA A 877 -19.15 25.84 18.71
N ARG A 878 -20.01 26.83 18.44
CA ARG A 878 -19.82 28.22 18.86
C ARG A 878 -19.83 28.30 20.39
N SER A 879 -18.66 28.47 20.99
CA SER A 879 -18.53 28.89 22.39
C SER A 879 -18.98 30.36 22.51
N ARG A 880 -20.05 30.60 23.27
CA ARG A 880 -20.44 31.96 23.71
C ARG A 880 -19.42 32.45 24.75
N PRO A 881 -18.98 33.72 24.70
CA PRO A 881 -18.16 34.27 25.77
C PRO A 881 -19.02 34.47 27.02
N GLN A 882 -18.59 33.89 28.14
CA GLN A 882 -19.14 34.17 29.46
C GLN A 882 -18.76 35.60 29.88
N SER A 883 -19.77 36.36 30.28
CA SER A 883 -19.67 37.69 30.89
C SER A 883 -18.94 37.63 32.24
N PRO A 884 -18.15 38.66 32.61
CA PRO A 884 -17.42 38.69 33.87
C PRO A 884 -18.37 38.96 35.04
N GLN A 885 -18.45 38.04 36.00
CA GLN A 885 -19.09 38.29 37.28
C GLN A 885 -18.23 39.25 38.12
N ARG A 886 -18.89 40.28 38.65
CA ARG A 886 -18.35 41.26 39.56
C ARG A 886 -18.07 40.63 40.93
N LYS A 887 -16.98 41.11 41.54
CA LYS A 887 -16.65 40.97 42.96
C LYS A 887 -17.81 41.39 43.86
N SER A 888 -18.08 40.55 44.86
CA SER A 888 -18.42 40.94 46.24
C SER A 888 -17.64 40.01 47.16
#